data_AF-A0AAN9TZL6-F1
#
_entry.id   AF-A0AAN9TZL6-F1
#
_cell.length_a   1.000
_cell.length_b   1.000
_cell.length_c   1.000
_cell.angle_alpha   90.00
_cell.angle_beta   90.00
_cell.angle_gamma   90.00
#
_symmetry.space_group_name_H-M   'P 1'
#
loop_
_entity.id
_entity.type
_entity.pdbx_description
1 polymer ?
#
loop_
_entity_poly.entity_id
_entity_poly.type
_entity_poly.pdbx_seq_one_letter_code
_entity_poly.pdbx_strand_id
1 'polypeptide(L)'
;MSGPALKNSVDVQLQTAFNEGLWPNVVRLAAQRYKAKKDPYYEAIKVCAESQLDTVGEKSAVLFAIDALVRDKTAVPDFDTLELYEWSLKEAGIPLDYSQTIGVLRARWAKANAGSPHVVECLRSCVLAWDLVNAQQIAATLDRGQPAKNDGKHMFWSITLTYLLSISPQCPERMDVMFGKLSRMQLEKAANISASAINGGKAQPGRGLREEEINLYYRVGGKDAYLKSLLDESNPVGVLSQFTQGRKHLVRESLEALEKAEDWNNVYSLCHQVLSKEDEDGKPSFLAFDMRIWKLFVKSAGLKSDAEAAFTAVQDVLQKFVSVQGSAAPMYKKNIGLALLELTFKAPPSLLPTSLDAGRPSSRVIQLYLFIEQNLLQRSTFDDIKEYLAELTFEEAKYFIENFSKSTSVKDSNEQKKIVARVFEIKAQYFLTTCPYTQEHVAVTAEAEEPQLKCKFCSATAATKTCNSCLESIASSALSAYQDLDKAPEKLKGLDKDPRVDLALVATTALLKLSGLRQRPSPTGLSPLSNVDVSRLLQAVVILGTQVSKTPNEIPLRLLLVQIYLLLGCASLAHETWVPMDVKRTIQDALSPLFFDRISSISPGLFQKSRSRLTEPLTSYYSGCLRDKSPVKIWDAFTAGSYTSILDMAEYSDRLRRSCTLVMTVVEERRATRALGGRIEGGIEQSSLLGHITDDTEFVTSIDHGSFPNLESSYTAPLYELVKLGPELSSERSRLALLAEQFNDAVTYKAPKDYKPTKANEAAARDRAYLVETFSRLNETTTTLLLNPSTTASNKLTGPEHKYHTTISFLSSLLRTALETPRSDPTPPSLSTTATGVRSSLDALRTEFFSVPPKVSALPGGDVLHSLTNPHALSLYRDAALAVRQATSLLIAFNNEQQARDRTGKLNLHKEVLAEVKGLDESAGKALAGIKGRVGELREALGQGGWLDRMAEWTFGDDKLSELVREVVGEAEVEEWGSGVVESWREGVKGLGLVRME
;
A
#
# COMPACT_ATOMS: atom_id res chain seq x y z
N MET A 1 -13.80 -30.49 -8.59
CA MET A 1 -14.40 -30.75 -7.25
C MET A 1 -15.25 -32.00 -7.38
N SER A 2 -15.34 -32.84 -6.35
CA SER A 2 -16.35 -33.91 -6.33
C SER A 2 -17.74 -33.28 -6.20
N GLY A 3 -18.69 -33.64 -7.07
CA GLY A 3 -20.07 -33.14 -6.99
C GLY A 3 -20.79 -33.56 -5.71
N PRO A 4 -21.96 -32.96 -5.40
CA PRO A 4 -22.75 -33.34 -4.22
C PRO A 4 -23.20 -34.80 -4.31
N ALA A 5 -23.19 -35.50 -3.17
CA ALA A 5 -23.70 -36.86 -3.11
C ALA A 5 -25.25 -36.85 -3.14
N LEU A 6 -25.84 -37.70 -3.97
CA LEU A 6 -27.29 -37.91 -3.93
C LEU A 6 -27.68 -38.65 -2.65
N LYS A 7 -28.92 -38.43 -2.17
CA LYS A 7 -29.46 -39.16 -1.01
C LYS A 7 -29.31 -40.67 -1.17
N ASN A 8 -29.07 -41.35 -0.04
CA ASN A 8 -29.04 -42.82 0.03
C ASN A 8 -30.35 -43.49 -0.42
N SER A 9 -31.46 -42.76 -0.43
CA SER A 9 -32.78 -43.23 -0.90
C SER A 9 -32.92 -43.22 -2.43
N VAL A 10 -31.98 -42.64 -3.15
CA VAL A 10 -31.91 -42.71 -4.62
C VAL A 10 -31.39 -44.08 -5.03
N ASP A 11 -31.98 -44.66 -6.07
CA ASP A 11 -31.58 -45.97 -6.53
C ASP A 11 -30.22 -45.97 -7.22
N VAL A 12 -29.55 -47.12 -7.17
CA VAL A 12 -28.18 -47.32 -7.68
C VAL A 12 -28.04 -46.90 -9.14
N GLN A 13 -29.06 -47.10 -9.98
CA GLN A 13 -28.99 -46.72 -11.40
C GLN A 13 -28.84 -45.21 -11.59
N LEU A 14 -29.64 -44.41 -10.89
CA LEU A 14 -29.55 -42.95 -10.96
C LEU A 14 -28.28 -42.41 -10.27
N GLN A 15 -27.89 -42.99 -9.13
CA GLN A 15 -26.64 -42.66 -8.44
C GLN A 15 -25.41 -42.92 -9.33
N THR A 16 -25.35 -44.07 -10.00
CA THR A 16 -24.23 -44.43 -10.87
C THR A 16 -24.13 -43.46 -12.06
N ALA A 17 -25.26 -43.20 -12.74
CA ALA A 17 -25.28 -42.25 -13.85
C ALA A 17 -24.87 -40.82 -13.45
N PHE A 18 -25.24 -40.38 -12.24
CA PHE A 18 -24.85 -39.08 -11.71
C PHE A 18 -23.34 -39.02 -11.42
N ASN A 19 -22.80 -40.04 -10.75
CA ASN A 19 -21.38 -40.11 -10.41
C ASN A 19 -20.48 -40.24 -11.65
N GLU A 20 -20.98 -40.88 -12.72
CA GLU A 20 -20.27 -41.02 -14.01
C GLU A 20 -20.41 -39.80 -14.93
N GLY A 21 -21.18 -38.77 -14.54
CA GLY A 21 -21.39 -37.57 -15.35
C GLY A 21 -22.21 -37.79 -16.62
N LEU A 22 -23.05 -38.83 -16.66
CA LEU A 22 -23.92 -39.14 -17.81
C LEU A 22 -25.18 -38.26 -17.79
N TRP A 23 -25.02 -36.95 -17.89
CA TRP A 23 -26.08 -35.95 -17.65
C TRP A 23 -27.38 -36.19 -18.43
N PRO A 24 -27.38 -36.53 -19.74
CA PRO A 24 -28.62 -36.84 -20.46
C PRO A 24 -29.38 -38.05 -19.86
N ASN A 25 -28.66 -39.06 -19.38
CA ASN A 25 -29.27 -40.21 -18.72
C ASN A 25 -29.85 -39.83 -17.35
N VAL A 26 -29.15 -38.98 -16.60
CA VAL A 26 -29.62 -38.44 -15.32
C VAL A 26 -30.92 -37.66 -15.51
N VAL A 27 -30.99 -36.75 -16.48
CA VAL A 27 -32.21 -35.96 -16.80
C VAL A 27 -33.39 -36.89 -17.05
N ARG A 28 -33.22 -37.90 -17.92
CA ARG A 28 -34.27 -38.86 -18.26
C ARG A 28 -34.74 -39.68 -17.05
N LEU A 29 -33.80 -40.24 -16.30
CA LEU A 29 -34.09 -41.08 -15.14
C LEU A 29 -34.76 -40.26 -14.02
N ALA A 30 -34.24 -39.07 -13.72
CA ALA A 30 -34.78 -38.16 -12.71
C ALA A 30 -36.21 -37.72 -13.08
N ALA A 31 -36.47 -37.35 -14.33
CA ALA A 31 -37.82 -37.03 -14.81
C ALA A 31 -38.80 -38.21 -14.67
N GLN A 32 -38.36 -39.43 -14.97
CA GLN A 32 -39.16 -40.65 -14.79
C GLN A 32 -39.50 -40.88 -13.31
N ARG A 33 -38.54 -40.69 -12.41
CA ARG A 33 -38.75 -40.83 -10.96
C ARG A 33 -39.63 -39.74 -10.39
N TYR A 34 -39.48 -38.50 -10.85
CA TYR A 34 -40.38 -37.41 -10.48
C TYR A 34 -41.82 -37.71 -10.91
N LYS A 35 -42.04 -38.20 -12.14
CA LYS A 35 -43.37 -38.58 -12.61
C LYS A 35 -44.01 -39.68 -11.77
N ALA A 36 -43.21 -40.65 -11.33
CA ALA A 36 -43.68 -41.80 -10.55
C ALA A 36 -43.92 -41.48 -9.07
N LYS A 37 -43.00 -40.77 -8.41
CA LYS A 37 -43.02 -40.53 -6.95
C LYS A 37 -43.57 -39.16 -6.56
N LYS A 38 -43.62 -38.20 -7.50
CA LYS A 38 -43.99 -36.79 -7.24
C LYS A 38 -43.16 -36.13 -6.15
N ASP A 39 -41.94 -36.63 -5.92
CA ASP A 39 -41.00 -36.11 -4.93
C ASP A 39 -40.15 -34.99 -5.58
N PRO A 40 -40.25 -33.73 -5.12
CA PRO A 40 -39.53 -32.58 -5.68
C PRO A 40 -38.02 -32.75 -5.74
N TYR A 41 -37.42 -33.63 -4.92
CA TYR A 41 -35.98 -33.90 -4.95
C TYR A 41 -35.51 -34.43 -6.31
N TYR A 42 -36.33 -35.25 -6.99
CA TYR A 42 -35.97 -35.75 -8.33
C TYR A 42 -36.06 -34.65 -9.41
N GLU A 43 -36.91 -33.64 -9.22
CA GLU A 43 -36.92 -32.47 -10.11
C GLU A 43 -35.63 -31.64 -9.89
N ALA A 44 -35.15 -31.51 -8.66
CA ALA A 44 -33.88 -30.86 -8.35
C ALA A 44 -32.68 -31.58 -8.99
N ILE A 45 -32.64 -32.93 -8.95
CA ILE A 45 -31.60 -33.73 -9.64
C ILE A 45 -31.64 -33.49 -11.15
N LYS A 46 -32.84 -33.43 -11.74
CA LYS A 46 -33.03 -33.19 -13.17
C LYS A 46 -32.50 -31.80 -13.56
N VAL A 47 -32.92 -30.74 -12.87
CA VAL A 47 -32.46 -29.37 -13.10
C VAL A 47 -30.93 -29.26 -12.92
N CYS A 48 -30.39 -29.94 -11.92
CA CYS A 48 -28.96 -30.03 -11.70
C CYS A 48 -28.24 -30.65 -12.89
N ALA A 49 -28.73 -31.77 -13.43
CA ALA A 49 -28.15 -32.40 -14.62
C ALA A 49 -28.32 -31.54 -15.88
N GLU A 50 -29.44 -30.83 -16.05
CA GLU A 50 -29.65 -29.87 -17.14
C GLU A 50 -28.61 -28.73 -17.11
N SER A 51 -28.22 -28.28 -15.91
CA SER A 51 -27.19 -27.24 -15.77
C SER A 51 -25.81 -27.64 -16.31
N GLN A 52 -25.57 -28.94 -16.46
CA GLN A 52 -24.32 -29.51 -16.97
C GLN A 52 -24.35 -29.76 -18.49
N LEU A 53 -25.48 -29.51 -19.15
CA LEU A 53 -25.61 -29.63 -20.61
C LEU A 53 -25.16 -28.33 -21.30
N ASP A 54 -24.90 -28.39 -22.62
CA ASP A 54 -24.24 -27.30 -23.34
C ASP A 54 -25.18 -26.13 -23.71
N THR A 55 -26.50 -26.32 -23.72
CA THR A 55 -27.41 -25.28 -24.19
C THR A 55 -27.69 -24.22 -23.12
N VAL A 56 -27.77 -22.95 -23.54
CA VAL A 56 -28.03 -21.80 -22.63
C VAL A 56 -29.36 -21.95 -21.88
N GLY A 57 -30.37 -22.50 -22.55
CA GLY A 57 -31.69 -22.73 -21.94
C GLY A 57 -31.65 -23.75 -20.80
N GLU A 58 -30.94 -24.85 -20.99
CA GLU A 58 -30.76 -25.89 -19.96
C GLU A 58 -29.86 -25.40 -18.83
N LYS A 59 -28.77 -24.69 -19.14
CA LYS A 59 -27.91 -24.03 -18.13
C LYS A 59 -28.66 -23.05 -17.25
N SER A 60 -29.65 -22.34 -17.82
CA SER A 60 -30.43 -21.32 -17.11
C SER A 60 -31.61 -21.89 -16.33
N ALA A 61 -31.95 -23.18 -16.48
CA ALA A 61 -33.11 -23.80 -15.82
C ALA A 61 -33.04 -23.70 -14.29
N VAL A 62 -31.83 -23.80 -13.73
CA VAL A 62 -31.58 -23.65 -12.28
C VAL A 62 -32.00 -22.26 -11.76
N LEU A 63 -31.84 -21.19 -12.56
CA LEU A 63 -32.23 -19.84 -12.14
C LEU A 63 -33.74 -19.73 -11.94
N PHE A 64 -34.50 -20.28 -12.87
CA PHE A 64 -35.97 -20.26 -12.80
C PHE A 64 -36.47 -21.11 -11.64
N ALA A 65 -35.85 -22.27 -11.38
CA ALA A 65 -36.19 -23.11 -10.24
C ALA A 65 -35.95 -22.37 -8.90
N ILE A 66 -34.81 -21.69 -8.76
CA ILE A 66 -34.48 -20.93 -7.57
C ILE A 66 -35.41 -19.71 -7.41
N ASP A 67 -35.64 -18.93 -8.47
CA ASP A 67 -36.55 -17.77 -8.43
C ASP A 67 -37.96 -18.19 -8.02
N ALA A 68 -38.46 -19.31 -8.55
CA ALA A 68 -39.76 -19.88 -8.16
C ALA A 68 -39.80 -20.22 -6.65
N LEU A 69 -38.77 -20.88 -6.11
CA LEU A 69 -38.69 -21.22 -4.69
C LEU A 69 -38.57 -19.98 -3.80
N VAL A 70 -37.84 -18.95 -4.25
CA VAL A 70 -37.72 -17.69 -3.51
C VAL A 70 -39.08 -16.99 -3.44
N ARG A 71 -39.85 -16.96 -4.54
CA ARG A 71 -41.19 -16.37 -4.65
C ARG A 71 -42.26 -17.10 -3.86
N ASP A 72 -42.17 -18.43 -3.76
CA ASP A 72 -43.15 -19.27 -3.04
C ASP A 72 -43.15 -18.99 -1.51
N LYS A 73 -42.08 -18.37 -0.98
CA LYS A 73 -41.93 -18.00 0.45
C LYS A 73 -41.97 -19.18 1.43
N THR A 74 -42.04 -20.42 0.94
CA THR A 74 -41.94 -21.64 1.73
C THR A 74 -40.49 -22.04 1.97
N ALA A 75 -40.25 -22.92 2.94
CA ALA A 75 -38.95 -23.54 3.14
C ALA A 75 -38.77 -24.71 2.16
N VAL A 76 -37.56 -24.86 1.62
CA VAL A 76 -37.24 -26.01 0.77
C VAL A 76 -37.42 -27.31 1.57
N PRO A 77 -38.01 -28.38 1.00
CA PRO A 77 -38.34 -29.59 1.76
C PRO A 77 -37.14 -30.29 2.40
N ASP A 78 -35.98 -30.23 1.76
CA ASP A 78 -34.79 -30.98 2.17
C ASP A 78 -33.49 -30.21 1.90
N PHE A 79 -32.46 -30.52 2.68
CA PHE A 79 -31.15 -29.87 2.61
C PHE A 79 -30.39 -30.21 1.32
N ASP A 80 -30.43 -31.47 0.87
CA ASP A 80 -29.69 -31.93 -0.30
C ASP A 80 -30.16 -31.23 -1.61
N THR A 81 -31.44 -30.84 -1.69
CA THR A 81 -31.95 -29.99 -2.78
C THR A 81 -31.19 -28.66 -2.85
N LEU A 82 -30.88 -28.03 -1.71
CA LEU A 82 -30.12 -26.77 -1.67
C LEU A 82 -28.68 -26.96 -2.18
N GLU A 83 -28.03 -28.05 -1.76
CA GLU A 83 -26.67 -28.40 -2.21
C GLU A 83 -26.62 -28.63 -3.72
N LEU A 84 -27.62 -29.32 -4.29
CA LEU A 84 -27.73 -29.54 -5.73
C LEU A 84 -27.86 -28.22 -6.49
N TYR A 85 -28.73 -27.31 -6.06
CA TYR A 85 -28.94 -26.03 -6.73
C TYR A 85 -27.73 -25.09 -6.61
N GLU A 86 -27.10 -25.03 -5.44
CA GLU A 86 -25.90 -24.20 -5.26
C GLU A 86 -24.72 -24.72 -6.10
N TRP A 87 -24.52 -26.04 -6.13
CA TRP A 87 -23.51 -26.66 -7.01
C TRP A 87 -23.79 -26.36 -8.49
N SER A 88 -25.05 -26.49 -8.90
CA SER A 88 -25.48 -26.22 -10.28
C SER A 88 -25.19 -24.77 -10.71
N LEU A 89 -25.46 -23.79 -9.84
CA LEU A 89 -25.15 -22.38 -10.10
C LEU A 89 -23.64 -22.14 -10.25
N LYS A 90 -22.85 -22.77 -9.38
CA LYS A 90 -21.39 -22.62 -9.38
C LYS A 90 -20.76 -23.17 -10.66
N GLU A 91 -21.16 -24.36 -11.09
CA GLU A 91 -20.65 -24.99 -12.32
C GLU A 91 -21.16 -24.28 -13.59
N ALA A 92 -22.41 -23.80 -13.59
CA ALA A 92 -22.95 -23.04 -14.71
C ALA A 92 -22.32 -21.64 -14.84
N GLY A 93 -21.59 -21.17 -13.82
CA GLY A 93 -20.89 -19.89 -13.82
C GLY A 93 -21.83 -18.68 -13.85
N ILE A 94 -23.07 -18.83 -13.36
CA ILE A 94 -24.09 -17.80 -13.50
C ILE A 94 -23.98 -16.79 -12.33
N PRO A 95 -23.75 -15.50 -12.60
CA PRO A 95 -23.70 -14.49 -11.56
C PRO A 95 -25.10 -14.21 -11.02
N LEU A 96 -25.31 -14.46 -9.73
CA LEU A 96 -26.59 -14.29 -9.06
C LEU A 96 -26.35 -13.72 -7.65
N ASP A 97 -27.26 -12.87 -7.18
CA ASP A 97 -27.18 -12.33 -5.82
C ASP A 97 -27.54 -13.42 -4.82
N TYR A 98 -26.49 -14.06 -4.28
CA TYR A 98 -26.61 -15.12 -3.29
C TYR A 98 -27.48 -14.71 -2.08
N SER A 99 -27.36 -13.45 -1.63
CA SER A 99 -28.06 -12.95 -0.44
C SER A 99 -29.57 -12.82 -0.64
N GLN A 100 -30.02 -12.68 -1.89
CA GLN A 100 -31.45 -12.59 -2.24
C GLN A 100 -32.04 -13.92 -2.71
N THR A 101 -31.22 -14.98 -2.81
CA THR A 101 -31.59 -16.23 -3.46
C THR A 101 -31.25 -17.45 -2.61
N ILE A 102 -30.12 -18.14 -2.86
CA ILE A 102 -29.71 -19.34 -2.11
C ILE A 102 -29.60 -19.04 -0.61
N GLY A 103 -29.04 -17.89 -0.23
CA GLY A 103 -28.97 -17.45 1.16
C GLY A 103 -30.33 -17.39 1.85
N VAL A 104 -31.34 -16.83 1.17
CA VAL A 104 -32.72 -16.77 1.66
C VAL A 104 -33.30 -18.17 1.84
N LEU A 105 -33.09 -19.07 0.88
CA LEU A 105 -33.57 -20.45 0.96
C LEU A 105 -32.91 -21.19 2.13
N ARG A 106 -31.60 -21.02 2.33
CA ARG A 106 -30.85 -21.57 3.47
C ARG A 106 -31.35 -21.03 4.81
N ALA A 107 -31.62 -19.73 4.92
CA ALA A 107 -32.16 -19.11 6.14
C ALA A 107 -33.56 -19.64 6.47
N ARG A 108 -34.45 -19.75 5.47
CA ARG A 108 -35.80 -20.32 5.64
C ARG A 108 -35.73 -21.78 6.07
N TRP A 109 -34.87 -22.56 5.42
CA TRP A 109 -34.66 -23.97 5.76
C TRP A 109 -34.14 -24.13 7.19
N ALA A 110 -33.14 -23.34 7.59
CA ALA A 110 -32.58 -23.33 8.94
C ALA A 110 -33.64 -23.00 10.00
N LYS A 111 -34.49 -22.01 9.73
CA LYS A 111 -35.60 -21.61 10.62
C LYS A 111 -36.63 -22.72 10.78
N ALA A 112 -36.98 -23.41 9.69
CA ALA A 112 -37.92 -24.53 9.73
C ALA A 112 -37.33 -25.78 10.43
N ASN A 113 -36.00 -25.93 10.40
CA ASN A 113 -35.29 -27.12 10.88
C ASN A 113 -34.26 -26.81 11.97
N ALA A 114 -34.56 -25.91 12.91
CA ALA A 114 -33.59 -25.36 13.87
C ALA A 114 -32.84 -26.41 14.72
N GLY A 115 -33.41 -27.61 14.91
CA GLY A 115 -32.78 -28.72 15.63
C GLY A 115 -31.80 -29.58 14.81
N SER A 116 -31.74 -29.39 13.49
CA SER A 116 -30.92 -30.20 12.58
C SER A 116 -29.43 -29.83 12.67
N PRO A 117 -28.50 -30.80 12.54
CA PRO A 117 -27.06 -30.50 12.48
C PRO A 117 -26.67 -29.72 11.21
N HIS A 118 -27.44 -29.84 10.12
CA HIS A 118 -27.14 -29.17 8.85
C HIS A 118 -27.35 -27.66 8.88
N VAL A 119 -27.94 -27.10 9.96
CA VAL A 119 -28.06 -25.65 10.13
C VAL A 119 -26.68 -24.98 10.20
N VAL A 120 -25.68 -25.67 10.78
CA VAL A 120 -24.29 -25.20 10.78
C VAL A 120 -23.71 -25.15 9.37
N GLU A 121 -24.05 -26.12 8.51
CA GLU A 121 -23.61 -26.11 7.11
C GLU A 121 -24.30 -24.98 6.32
N CYS A 122 -25.60 -24.72 6.56
CA CYS A 122 -26.26 -23.53 6.01
C CYS A 122 -25.56 -22.24 6.44
N LEU A 123 -25.18 -22.11 7.71
CA LEU A 123 -24.42 -20.96 8.19
C LEU A 123 -23.08 -20.85 7.47
N ARG A 124 -22.34 -21.95 7.38
CA ARG A 124 -21.05 -22.03 6.71
C ARG A 124 -21.13 -21.56 5.26
N SER A 125 -22.08 -22.06 4.48
CA SER A 125 -22.25 -21.66 3.08
C SER A 125 -22.56 -20.17 2.95
N CYS A 126 -23.44 -19.61 3.79
CA CYS A 126 -23.69 -18.16 3.81
C CYS A 126 -22.45 -17.35 4.20
N VAL A 127 -21.68 -17.78 5.21
CA VAL A 127 -20.43 -17.11 5.61
C VAL A 127 -19.38 -17.16 4.49
N LEU A 128 -19.21 -18.31 3.83
CA LEU A 128 -18.26 -18.48 2.71
C LEU A 128 -18.67 -17.69 1.46
N ALA A 129 -19.98 -17.52 1.23
CA ALA A 129 -20.53 -16.63 0.21
C ALA A 129 -20.48 -15.14 0.61
N TRP A 130 -20.06 -14.83 1.83
CA TRP A 130 -20.06 -13.50 2.45
C TRP A 130 -21.44 -12.84 2.50
N ASP A 131 -22.48 -13.64 2.72
CA ASP A 131 -23.86 -13.21 2.90
C ASP A 131 -24.15 -13.01 4.39
N LEU A 132 -23.83 -11.81 4.88
CA LEU A 132 -23.94 -11.47 6.30
C LEU A 132 -25.40 -11.37 6.75
N VAL A 133 -26.31 -11.01 5.84
CA VAL A 133 -27.75 -10.86 6.13
C VAL A 133 -28.35 -12.19 6.54
N ASN A 134 -28.20 -13.23 5.70
CA ASN A 134 -28.76 -14.54 6.03
C ASN A 134 -27.91 -15.29 7.05
N ALA A 135 -26.58 -15.11 7.06
CA ALA A 135 -25.71 -15.69 8.08
C ALA A 135 -26.11 -15.23 9.49
N GLN A 136 -26.41 -13.94 9.67
CA GLN A 136 -26.88 -13.41 10.95
C GLN A 136 -28.20 -14.07 11.39
N GLN A 137 -29.16 -14.22 10.48
CA GLN A 137 -30.46 -14.86 10.79
C GLN A 137 -30.31 -16.34 11.16
N ILE A 138 -29.43 -17.06 10.45
CA ILE A 138 -29.13 -18.46 10.74
C ILE A 138 -28.43 -18.59 12.08
N ALA A 139 -27.45 -17.73 12.38
CA ALA A 139 -26.75 -17.73 13.66
C ALA A 139 -27.70 -17.43 14.84
N ALA A 140 -28.61 -16.47 14.71
CA ALA A 140 -29.65 -16.19 15.71
C ALA A 140 -30.67 -17.34 15.87
N THR A 141 -30.84 -18.16 14.84
CA THR A 141 -31.67 -19.38 14.89
C THR A 141 -30.94 -20.50 15.62
N LEU A 142 -29.64 -20.67 15.36
CA LEU A 142 -28.78 -21.63 16.06
C LEU A 142 -28.68 -21.34 17.56
N ASP A 143 -28.47 -20.08 17.92
CA ASP A 143 -28.39 -19.64 19.31
C ASP A 143 -29.69 -19.98 20.07
N ARG A 144 -30.86 -19.65 19.51
CA ARG A 144 -32.17 -19.94 20.13
C ARG A 144 -32.54 -21.42 20.11
N GLY A 145 -32.25 -22.13 19.03
CA GLY A 145 -32.65 -23.53 18.83
C GLY A 145 -31.75 -24.53 19.54
N GLN A 146 -30.49 -24.16 19.80
CA GLN A 146 -29.48 -25.06 20.38
C GLN A 146 -28.56 -24.34 21.40
N PRO A 147 -29.10 -23.64 22.41
CA PRO A 147 -28.33 -22.75 23.30
C PRO A 147 -27.30 -23.47 24.19
N ALA A 148 -27.52 -24.76 24.48
CA ALA A 148 -26.64 -25.58 25.33
C ALA A 148 -25.62 -26.43 24.54
N LYS A 149 -25.67 -26.41 23.20
CA LYS A 149 -24.72 -27.14 22.36
C LYS A 149 -23.51 -26.26 22.02
N ASN A 150 -22.36 -26.89 21.79
CA ASN A 150 -21.13 -26.25 21.32
C ASN A 150 -20.57 -25.17 22.30
N ASP A 151 -20.63 -25.44 23.61
CA ASP A 151 -20.07 -24.59 24.68
C ASP A 151 -20.45 -23.10 24.63
N GLY A 152 -21.64 -22.76 24.13
CA GLY A 152 -22.08 -21.36 24.01
C GLY A 152 -21.48 -20.59 22.83
N LYS A 153 -20.68 -21.23 21.95
CA LYS A 153 -20.11 -20.59 20.75
C LYS A 153 -21.16 -20.02 19.80
N HIS A 154 -22.33 -20.64 19.70
CA HIS A 154 -23.40 -20.16 18.81
C HIS A 154 -23.88 -18.75 19.17
N MET A 155 -23.92 -18.41 20.47
CA MET A 155 -24.23 -17.06 20.94
C MET A 155 -23.21 -16.06 20.39
N PHE A 156 -21.92 -16.38 20.51
CA PHE A 156 -20.85 -15.51 20.01
C PHE A 156 -20.79 -15.45 18.49
N TRP A 157 -21.10 -16.54 17.77
CA TRP A 157 -21.29 -16.48 16.32
C TRP A 157 -22.39 -15.49 15.93
N SER A 158 -23.53 -15.54 16.65
CA SER A 158 -24.64 -14.61 16.45
C SER A 158 -24.24 -13.17 16.76
N ILE A 159 -23.55 -12.92 17.86
CA ILE A 159 -23.06 -11.58 18.24
C ILE A 159 -22.08 -11.06 17.17
N THR A 160 -21.06 -11.84 16.82
CA THR A 160 -20.04 -11.44 15.84
C THR A 160 -20.64 -11.16 14.47
N LEU A 161 -21.57 -12.00 13.98
CA LEU A 161 -22.24 -11.77 12.70
C LEU A 161 -23.20 -10.59 12.74
N THR A 162 -23.89 -10.36 13.87
CA THR A 162 -24.73 -9.17 14.06
C THR A 162 -23.89 -7.90 14.03
N TYR A 163 -22.71 -7.91 14.66
CA TYR A 163 -21.78 -6.79 14.63
C TYR A 163 -21.17 -6.59 13.23
N LEU A 164 -20.68 -7.65 12.58
CA LEU A 164 -20.17 -7.58 11.21
C LEU A 164 -21.20 -7.02 10.24
N LEU A 165 -22.46 -7.47 10.35
CA LEU A 165 -23.55 -6.93 9.53
C LEU A 165 -23.76 -5.43 9.82
N SER A 166 -23.70 -5.00 11.08
CA SER A 166 -23.91 -3.60 11.47
C SER A 166 -22.90 -2.61 10.86
N ILE A 167 -21.69 -3.09 10.53
CA ILE A 167 -20.63 -2.28 9.91
C ILE A 167 -20.45 -2.57 8.42
N SER A 168 -21.31 -3.43 7.85
CA SER A 168 -21.25 -3.83 6.44
C SER A 168 -22.19 -3.00 5.58
N PRO A 169 -21.86 -2.73 4.31
CA PRO A 169 -22.79 -2.19 3.32
C PRO A 169 -24.05 -3.06 3.11
N GLN A 170 -24.02 -4.33 3.51
CA GLN A 170 -25.17 -5.24 3.44
C GLN A 170 -26.22 -4.95 4.54
N CYS A 171 -25.90 -4.09 5.51
CA CYS A 171 -26.85 -3.74 6.56
C CYS A 171 -28.10 -3.10 5.95
N PRO A 172 -29.31 -3.58 6.30
CA PRO A 172 -30.53 -2.89 5.90
C PRO A 172 -30.51 -1.42 6.37
N GLU A 173 -31.10 -0.53 5.56
CA GLU A 173 -31.11 0.90 5.84
C GLU A 173 -31.60 1.20 7.28
N ARG A 174 -30.85 2.03 7.99
CA ARG A 174 -31.13 2.49 9.37
C ARG A 174 -31.11 1.40 10.46
N MET A 175 -30.60 0.20 10.16
CA MET A 175 -30.49 -0.91 11.12
C MET A 175 -29.09 -1.08 11.73
N ASP A 176 -28.09 -0.38 11.19
CA ASP A 176 -26.69 -0.38 11.62
C ASP A 176 -26.54 -0.05 13.11
N VAL A 177 -27.15 1.05 13.56
CA VAL A 177 -27.13 1.47 14.97
C VAL A 177 -27.81 0.45 15.87
N MET A 178 -28.91 -0.15 15.41
CA MET A 178 -29.67 -1.14 16.18
C MET A 178 -28.86 -2.42 16.37
N PHE A 179 -28.29 -2.97 15.29
CA PHE A 179 -27.49 -4.19 15.34
C PHE A 179 -26.18 -3.99 16.11
N GLY A 180 -25.54 -2.83 15.95
CA GLY A 180 -24.38 -2.46 16.76
C GLY A 180 -24.72 -2.40 18.26
N LYS A 181 -25.83 -1.75 18.62
CA LYS A 181 -26.31 -1.68 20.01
C LYS A 181 -26.70 -3.05 20.57
N LEU A 182 -27.39 -3.87 19.80
CA LEU A 182 -27.80 -5.22 20.19
C LEU A 182 -26.58 -6.09 20.54
N SER A 183 -25.55 -6.07 19.68
CA SER A 183 -24.31 -6.82 19.89
C SER A 183 -23.60 -6.39 21.17
N ARG A 184 -23.50 -5.08 21.42
CA ARG A 184 -22.94 -4.53 22.67
C ARG A 184 -23.71 -4.97 23.90
N MET A 185 -25.03 -4.86 23.88
CA MET A 185 -25.89 -5.24 25.02
C MET A 185 -25.79 -6.73 25.34
N GLN A 186 -25.70 -7.59 24.31
CA GLN A 186 -25.54 -9.04 24.50
C GLN A 186 -24.19 -9.38 25.15
N LEU A 187 -23.10 -8.73 24.70
CA LEU A 187 -21.78 -8.92 25.30
C LEU A 187 -21.71 -8.38 26.73
N GLU A 188 -22.31 -7.21 27.00
CA GLU A 188 -22.36 -6.64 28.36
C GLU A 188 -23.12 -7.55 29.33
N LYS A 189 -24.24 -8.13 28.88
CA LYS A 189 -24.98 -9.11 29.67
C LYS A 189 -24.12 -10.34 29.97
N ALA A 190 -23.40 -10.85 28.98
CA ALA A 190 -22.52 -12.01 29.16
C ALA A 190 -21.37 -11.70 30.15
N ALA A 191 -20.76 -10.51 30.05
CA ALA A 191 -19.71 -10.05 30.96
C ALA A 191 -20.22 -9.93 32.41
N ASN A 192 -21.40 -9.33 32.62
CA ASN A 192 -21.99 -9.18 33.95
C ASN A 192 -22.33 -10.53 34.61
N ILE A 193 -22.82 -11.51 33.81
CA ILE A 193 -23.09 -12.87 34.29
C ILE A 193 -21.79 -13.56 34.70
N SER A 194 -20.74 -13.45 33.88
CA SER A 194 -19.43 -14.01 34.16
C SER A 194 -18.83 -13.42 35.44
N ALA A 195 -18.88 -12.10 35.59
CA ALA A 195 -18.40 -11.41 36.79
C ALA A 195 -19.13 -11.86 38.06
N SER A 196 -20.45 -11.97 38.00
CA SER A 196 -21.27 -12.42 39.13
C SER A 196 -20.99 -13.88 39.52
N ALA A 197 -20.73 -14.76 38.54
CA ALA A 197 -20.44 -16.16 38.78
C ALA A 197 -19.08 -16.38 39.46
N ILE A 198 -18.08 -15.57 39.11
CA ILE A 198 -16.73 -15.64 39.68
C ILE A 198 -16.71 -15.09 41.12
N ASN A 199 -17.37 -13.95 41.35
CA ASN A 199 -17.39 -13.31 42.67
C ASN A 199 -18.26 -14.07 43.70
N GLY A 200 -19.21 -14.89 43.25
CA GLY A 200 -20.14 -15.64 44.12
C GLY A 200 -19.60 -16.94 44.74
N GLY A 201 -18.30 -17.26 44.61
CA GLY A 201 -17.65 -18.41 45.25
C GLY A 201 -18.07 -19.81 44.77
N LYS A 202 -19.09 -19.91 43.91
CA LYS A 202 -19.47 -21.14 43.19
C LYS A 202 -18.90 -21.08 41.78
N ALA A 203 -17.59 -21.33 41.64
CA ALA A 203 -16.98 -21.55 40.34
C ALA A 203 -17.67 -22.76 39.67
N GLN A 204 -18.65 -22.49 38.81
CA GLN A 204 -19.23 -23.49 37.92
C GLN A 204 -18.26 -23.62 36.74
N PRO A 205 -17.52 -24.74 36.60
CA PRO A 205 -16.59 -24.91 35.49
C PRO A 205 -17.36 -24.81 34.16
N GLY A 206 -16.96 -23.89 33.28
CA GLY A 206 -17.52 -23.73 31.94
C GLY A 206 -18.50 -22.55 31.71
N ARG A 207 -18.67 -21.62 32.66
CA ARG A 207 -19.57 -20.44 32.51
C ARG A 207 -18.91 -19.06 32.48
N GLY A 208 -17.59 -18.96 32.64
CA GLY A 208 -16.86 -17.70 32.53
C GLY A 208 -16.52 -17.35 31.10
N LEU A 209 -16.48 -16.04 30.77
CA LEU A 209 -16.00 -15.59 29.47
C LEU A 209 -14.55 -16.04 29.23
N ARG A 210 -14.27 -16.57 28.05
CA ARG A 210 -12.92 -16.91 27.58
C ARG A 210 -12.20 -15.66 27.09
N GLU A 211 -10.88 -15.73 26.96
CA GLU A 211 -10.05 -14.59 26.55
C GLU A 211 -10.53 -13.91 25.26
N GLU A 212 -10.83 -14.67 24.20
CA GLU A 212 -11.35 -14.13 22.94
C GLU A 212 -12.73 -13.49 23.07
N GLU A 213 -13.57 -13.96 23.98
CA GLU A 213 -14.91 -13.40 24.23
C GLU A 213 -14.81 -12.08 24.99
N ILE A 214 -13.83 -11.96 25.89
CA ILE A 214 -13.48 -10.70 26.57
C ILE A 214 -12.90 -9.72 25.56
N ASN A 215 -11.96 -10.15 24.71
CA ASN A 215 -11.39 -9.29 23.67
C ASN A 215 -12.48 -8.78 22.71
N LEU A 216 -13.43 -9.64 22.32
CA LEU A 216 -14.60 -9.24 21.51
C LEU A 216 -15.48 -8.21 22.23
N TYR A 217 -15.75 -8.38 23.53
CA TYR A 217 -16.49 -7.41 24.34
C TYR A 217 -15.87 -6.02 24.24
N TYR A 218 -14.55 -5.91 24.42
CA TYR A 218 -13.85 -4.64 24.33
C TYR A 218 -13.79 -4.07 22.91
N ARG A 219 -13.56 -4.91 21.89
CA ARG A 219 -13.53 -4.48 20.48
C ARG A 219 -14.87 -3.90 20.02
N VAL A 220 -15.99 -4.51 20.44
CA VAL A 220 -17.36 -4.07 20.09
C VAL A 220 -17.87 -2.95 20.99
N GLY A 221 -17.51 -3.00 22.29
CA GLY A 221 -17.89 -2.01 23.30
C GLY A 221 -17.14 -0.68 23.18
N GLY A 222 -15.92 -0.68 22.63
CA GLY A 222 -15.13 0.52 22.41
C GLY A 222 -14.76 1.26 23.71
N LYS A 223 -14.61 2.59 23.62
CA LYS A 223 -14.18 3.46 24.72
C LYS A 223 -14.95 3.24 26.02
N ASP A 224 -16.28 3.15 25.95
CA ASP A 224 -17.14 3.07 27.13
C ASP A 224 -16.88 1.79 27.95
N ALA A 225 -16.58 0.67 27.27
CA ALA A 225 -16.21 -0.58 27.93
C ALA A 225 -14.88 -0.44 28.70
N TYR A 226 -13.89 0.24 28.10
CA TYR A 226 -12.61 0.49 28.76
C TYR A 226 -12.77 1.37 29.99
N LEU A 227 -13.48 2.51 29.88
CA LEU A 227 -13.71 3.41 31.02
C LEU A 227 -14.45 2.71 32.16
N LYS A 228 -15.51 1.96 31.85
CA LYS A 228 -16.25 1.19 32.85
C LYS A 228 -15.35 0.19 33.59
N SER A 229 -14.40 -0.41 32.89
CA SER A 229 -13.48 -1.38 33.49
C SER A 229 -12.42 -0.78 34.41
N LEU A 230 -12.12 0.51 34.27
CA LEU A 230 -11.18 1.21 35.16
C LEU A 230 -11.85 1.69 36.46
N LEU A 231 -13.18 1.77 36.49
CA LEU A 231 -13.94 2.18 37.67
C LEU A 231 -14.21 1.02 38.66
N ASP A 232 -14.08 -0.23 38.20
CA ASP A 232 -14.34 -1.43 39.01
C ASP A 232 -13.16 -2.41 38.89
N GLU A 233 -12.14 -2.19 39.71
CA GLU A 233 -10.94 -3.04 39.78
C GLU A 233 -11.26 -4.48 40.24
N SER A 234 -12.43 -4.70 40.86
CA SER A 234 -12.88 -6.01 41.31
C SER A 234 -13.55 -6.85 40.22
N ASN A 235 -13.78 -6.26 39.04
CA ASN A 235 -14.39 -6.97 37.92
C ASN A 235 -13.38 -7.97 37.31
N PRO A 236 -13.67 -9.29 37.34
CA PRO A 236 -12.77 -10.31 36.80
C PRO A 236 -12.60 -10.24 35.28
N VAL A 237 -13.50 -9.54 34.57
CA VAL A 237 -13.42 -9.27 33.12
C VAL A 237 -12.68 -7.94 32.84
N GLY A 238 -12.38 -7.16 33.88
CA GLY A 238 -11.73 -5.85 33.76
C GLY A 238 -10.27 -5.91 33.32
N VAL A 239 -9.77 -4.82 32.72
CA VAL A 239 -8.42 -4.71 32.12
C VAL A 239 -7.31 -5.11 33.09
N LEU A 240 -7.33 -4.58 34.32
CA LEU A 240 -6.33 -4.87 35.35
C LEU A 240 -6.40 -6.32 35.84
N SER A 241 -7.60 -6.86 36.00
CA SER A 241 -7.80 -8.27 36.41
C SER A 241 -7.32 -9.24 35.34
N GLN A 242 -7.48 -8.90 34.07
CA GLN A 242 -6.92 -9.68 32.96
C GLN A 242 -5.39 -9.56 32.92
N PHE A 243 -4.85 -8.37 33.19
CA PHE A 243 -3.41 -8.16 33.31
C PHE A 243 -2.77 -8.94 34.47
N THR A 244 -3.45 -9.07 35.62
CA THR A 244 -2.93 -9.88 36.74
C THR A 244 -2.78 -11.35 36.37
N GLN A 245 -3.63 -11.86 35.48
CA GLN A 245 -3.57 -13.22 34.90
C GLN A 245 -2.50 -13.39 33.81
N GLY A 246 -1.68 -12.37 33.52
CA GLY A 246 -0.64 -12.43 32.49
C GLY A 246 -1.08 -11.96 31.10
N ARG A 247 -2.35 -11.52 30.93
CA ARG A 247 -2.89 -11.10 29.63
C ARG A 247 -2.65 -9.60 29.41
N LYS A 248 -1.68 -9.26 28.56
CA LYS A 248 -1.27 -7.87 28.29
C LYS A 248 -2.02 -7.17 27.15
N HIS A 249 -2.75 -7.93 26.33
CA HIS A 249 -3.41 -7.41 25.11
C HIS A 249 -4.38 -6.26 25.44
N LEU A 250 -5.29 -6.48 26.40
CA LEU A 250 -6.29 -5.48 26.78
C LEU A 250 -5.69 -4.19 27.35
N VAL A 251 -4.55 -4.26 28.04
CA VAL A 251 -3.86 -3.06 28.53
C VAL A 251 -3.41 -2.19 27.35
N ARG A 252 -2.83 -2.80 26.32
CA ARG A 252 -2.38 -2.08 25.12
C ARG A 252 -3.55 -1.44 24.37
N GLU A 253 -4.62 -2.19 24.16
CA GLU A 253 -5.84 -1.68 23.51
C GLU A 253 -6.51 -0.56 24.32
N SER A 254 -6.53 -0.69 25.65
CA SER A 254 -7.07 0.34 26.55
C SER A 254 -6.25 1.63 26.47
N LEU A 255 -4.92 1.53 26.54
CA LEU A 255 -4.03 2.68 26.42
C LEU A 255 -4.20 3.37 25.07
N GLU A 256 -4.34 2.62 23.98
CA GLU A 256 -4.60 3.19 22.65
C GLU A 256 -5.96 3.90 22.58
N ALA A 257 -7.02 3.33 23.16
CA ALA A 257 -8.33 3.96 23.20
C ALA A 257 -8.34 5.25 24.05
N LEU A 258 -7.66 5.24 25.20
CA LEU A 258 -7.54 6.41 26.08
C LEU A 258 -6.67 7.51 25.47
N GLU A 259 -5.56 7.15 24.80
CA GLU A 259 -4.70 8.08 24.08
C GLU A 259 -5.47 8.78 22.95
N LYS A 260 -6.22 8.03 22.13
CA LYS A 260 -7.10 8.60 21.08
C LYS A 260 -8.18 9.53 21.65
N ALA A 261 -8.59 9.30 22.89
CA ALA A 261 -9.55 10.13 23.60
C ALA A 261 -8.92 11.30 24.37
N GLU A 262 -7.60 11.46 24.32
CA GLU A 262 -6.82 12.46 25.07
C GLU A 262 -7.06 12.40 26.60
N ASP A 263 -7.43 11.23 27.13
CA ASP A 263 -7.68 11.03 28.57
C ASP A 263 -6.38 10.71 29.31
N TRP A 264 -5.51 11.71 29.39
CA TRP A 264 -4.15 11.56 29.95
C TRP A 264 -4.14 11.17 31.44
N ASN A 265 -5.21 11.46 32.18
CA ASN A 265 -5.33 11.08 33.59
C ASN A 265 -5.47 9.57 33.76
N ASN A 266 -6.33 8.95 32.95
CA ASN A 266 -6.51 7.50 32.96
C ASN A 266 -5.32 6.78 32.31
N VAL A 267 -4.69 7.37 31.29
CA VAL A 267 -3.40 6.86 30.75
C VAL A 267 -2.34 6.80 31.85
N TYR A 268 -2.11 7.91 32.58
CA TYR A 268 -1.14 7.96 33.67
C TYR A 268 -1.43 6.90 34.74
N SER A 269 -2.68 6.84 35.19
CA SER A 269 -3.09 5.95 36.28
C SER A 269 -2.93 4.48 35.88
N LEU A 270 -3.37 4.11 34.67
CA LEU A 270 -3.22 2.74 34.16
C LEU A 270 -1.74 2.35 34.01
N CYS A 271 -0.92 3.22 33.41
CA CYS A 271 0.53 2.99 33.30
C CYS A 271 1.19 2.79 34.67
N HIS A 272 0.89 3.67 35.63
CA HIS A 272 1.41 3.59 36.99
C HIS A 272 1.05 2.26 37.66
N GLN A 273 -0.23 1.84 37.58
CA GLN A 273 -0.70 0.59 38.17
C GLN A 273 -0.04 -0.64 37.56
N VAL A 274 0.06 -0.73 36.22
CA VAL A 274 0.62 -1.92 35.56
C VAL A 274 2.13 -2.03 35.70
N LEU A 275 2.86 -0.90 35.72
CA LEU A 275 4.32 -0.87 35.91
C LEU A 275 4.74 -1.04 37.37
N SER A 276 3.88 -0.69 38.33
CA SER A 276 4.14 -0.89 39.76
C SER A 276 3.88 -2.30 40.26
N LYS A 277 3.40 -3.21 39.40
CA LYS A 277 3.13 -4.60 39.76
C LYS A 277 4.42 -5.31 40.16
N GLU A 278 4.40 -6.00 41.28
CA GLU A 278 5.49 -6.86 41.75
C GLU A 278 5.22 -8.33 41.40
N ASP A 279 6.28 -9.12 41.27
CA ASP A 279 6.23 -10.57 41.11
C ASP A 279 6.12 -11.28 42.48
N GLU A 280 6.12 -12.62 42.47
CA GLU A 280 6.00 -13.44 43.68
C GLU A 280 7.16 -13.22 44.67
N ASP A 281 8.32 -12.74 44.20
CA ASP A 281 9.50 -12.44 45.01
C ASP A 281 9.52 -10.99 45.54
N GLY A 282 8.47 -10.19 45.29
CA GLY A 282 8.42 -8.77 45.63
C GLY A 282 9.33 -7.90 44.75
N LYS A 283 9.79 -8.41 43.61
CA LYS A 283 10.57 -7.65 42.61
C LYS A 283 9.65 -7.04 41.58
N PRO A 284 10.05 -5.96 40.88
CA PRO A 284 9.20 -5.35 39.87
C PRO A 284 8.96 -6.30 38.69
N SER A 285 7.70 -6.45 38.29
CA SER A 285 7.29 -7.36 37.23
C SER A 285 7.61 -6.80 35.84
N PHE A 286 8.30 -7.58 35.02
CA PHE A 286 8.58 -7.21 33.62
C PHE A 286 7.39 -7.40 32.67
N LEU A 287 6.21 -7.80 33.17
CA LEU A 287 5.02 -8.09 32.36
C LEU A 287 4.51 -6.86 31.57
N ALA A 288 4.56 -5.67 32.19
CA ALA A 288 4.21 -4.40 31.55
C ALA A 288 5.42 -3.61 31.04
N PHE A 289 6.63 -4.19 31.10
CA PHE A 289 7.85 -3.47 30.74
C PHE A 289 8.02 -3.36 29.22
N ASP A 290 7.28 -2.42 28.64
CA ASP A 290 7.18 -2.13 27.21
C ASP A 290 7.46 -0.63 26.98
N MET A 291 8.27 -0.30 25.97
CA MET A 291 8.65 1.09 25.72
C MET A 291 7.47 1.99 25.37
N ARG A 292 6.40 1.47 24.74
CA ARG A 292 5.18 2.26 24.49
C ARG A 292 4.52 2.68 25.80
N ILE A 293 4.46 1.78 26.78
CA ILE A 293 3.88 2.06 28.10
C ILE A 293 4.72 3.08 28.84
N TRP A 294 6.05 2.95 28.83
CA TRP A 294 6.95 3.93 29.44
C TRP A 294 6.84 5.32 28.81
N LYS A 295 6.84 5.41 27.46
CA LYS A 295 6.64 6.68 26.75
C LYS A 295 5.30 7.33 27.10
N LEU A 296 4.22 6.55 27.17
CA LEU A 296 2.91 7.05 27.61
C LEU A 296 2.90 7.48 29.07
N PHE A 297 3.59 6.76 29.96
CA PHE A 297 3.66 7.10 31.38
C PHE A 297 4.37 8.45 31.58
N VAL A 298 5.53 8.64 30.93
CA VAL A 298 6.30 9.88 30.96
C VAL A 298 5.51 11.03 30.31
N LYS A 299 4.94 10.82 29.11
CA LYS A 299 4.14 11.83 28.40
C LYS A 299 2.94 12.30 29.24
N SER A 300 2.20 11.36 29.82
CA SER A 300 1.03 11.69 30.65
C SER A 300 1.40 12.33 31.99
N ALA A 301 2.57 12.02 32.56
CA ALA A 301 3.09 12.72 33.75
C ALA A 301 3.32 14.21 33.47
N GLY A 302 3.86 14.56 32.30
CA GLY A 302 4.02 15.97 31.88
C GLY A 302 2.72 16.73 31.63
N LEU A 303 1.58 16.03 31.58
CA LEU A 303 0.25 16.63 31.38
C LEU A 303 -0.58 16.66 32.68
N LYS A 304 -0.02 16.20 33.81
CA LYS A 304 -0.64 16.33 35.14
C LYS A 304 -0.59 17.76 35.64
N SER A 305 -1.55 18.11 36.51
CA SER A 305 -1.59 19.41 37.18
C SER A 305 -0.36 19.67 38.07
N ASP A 306 0.15 18.61 38.69
CA ASP A 306 1.41 18.61 39.44
C ASP A 306 2.40 17.67 38.72
N ALA A 307 3.12 18.24 37.76
CA ALA A 307 4.07 17.50 36.94
C ALA A 307 5.27 17.02 37.78
N GLU A 308 5.77 17.80 38.74
CA GLU A 308 6.95 17.43 39.53
C GLU A 308 6.67 16.19 40.41
N ALA A 309 5.52 16.16 41.09
CA ALA A 309 5.12 14.99 41.85
C ALA A 309 4.89 13.76 40.94
N ALA A 310 4.28 13.96 39.78
CA ALA A 310 4.05 12.87 38.82
C ALA A 310 5.37 12.29 38.28
N PHE A 311 6.33 13.13 37.92
CA PHE A 311 7.66 12.70 37.46
C PHE A 311 8.46 12.01 38.57
N THR A 312 8.32 12.45 39.82
CA THR A 312 8.92 11.77 40.98
C THR A 312 8.39 10.34 41.10
N ALA A 313 7.08 10.14 40.98
CA ALA A 313 6.49 8.79 41.00
C ALA A 313 6.98 7.93 39.82
N VAL A 314 7.10 8.50 38.62
CA VAL A 314 7.69 7.79 37.46
C VAL A 314 9.13 7.35 37.76
N GLN A 315 9.93 8.24 38.35
CA GLN A 315 11.30 7.96 38.75
C GLN A 315 11.36 6.84 39.79
N ASP A 316 10.51 6.87 40.82
CA ASP A 316 10.46 5.85 41.87
C ASP A 316 10.16 4.46 41.28
N VAL A 317 9.18 4.37 40.38
CA VAL A 317 8.85 3.11 39.69
C VAL A 317 10.03 2.64 38.85
N LEU A 318 10.68 3.53 38.08
CA LEU A 318 11.81 3.16 37.24
C LEU A 318 13.03 2.72 38.06
N GLN A 319 13.30 3.34 39.21
CA GLN A 319 14.40 2.97 40.09
C GLN A 319 14.28 1.54 40.64
N LYS A 320 13.05 1.06 40.87
CA LYS A 320 12.82 -0.36 41.20
C LYS A 320 13.40 -1.27 40.11
N PHE A 321 13.13 -0.99 38.83
CA PHE A 321 13.67 -1.78 37.72
C PHE A 321 15.19 -1.63 37.55
N VAL A 322 15.73 -0.43 37.76
CA VAL A 322 17.20 -0.19 37.73
C VAL A 322 17.90 -1.04 38.79
N SER A 323 17.34 -1.15 40.00
CA SER A 323 17.93 -1.93 41.09
C SER A 323 18.13 -3.42 40.76
N VAL A 324 17.29 -3.97 39.87
CA VAL A 324 17.37 -5.38 39.42
C VAL A 324 17.95 -5.53 38.02
N GLN A 325 18.42 -4.44 37.40
CA GLN A 325 18.92 -4.43 36.01
C GLN A 325 20.07 -5.42 35.80
N GLY A 326 20.99 -5.56 36.76
CA GLY A 326 22.14 -6.46 36.65
C GLY A 326 21.77 -7.92 36.37
N SER A 327 20.68 -8.40 36.97
CA SER A 327 20.13 -9.75 36.81
C SER A 327 19.09 -9.88 35.69
N ALA A 328 18.67 -8.79 35.07
CA ALA A 328 17.65 -8.82 34.02
C ALA A 328 18.19 -9.39 32.69
N ALA A 329 17.29 -9.94 31.87
CA ALA A 329 17.64 -10.36 30.52
C ALA A 329 18.14 -9.16 29.67
N PRO A 330 19.03 -9.37 28.68
CA PRO A 330 19.61 -8.29 27.88
C PRO A 330 18.59 -7.32 27.28
N MET A 331 17.46 -7.82 26.79
CA MET A 331 16.37 -7.00 26.23
C MET A 331 15.84 -5.97 27.26
N TYR A 332 15.65 -6.39 28.50
CA TYR A 332 15.15 -5.51 29.56
C TYR A 332 16.22 -4.52 30.02
N LYS A 333 17.51 -4.92 30.04
CA LYS A 333 18.61 -4.00 30.35
C LYS A 333 18.63 -2.80 29.40
N LYS A 334 18.47 -3.06 28.10
CA LYS A 334 18.36 -2.03 27.06
C LYS A 334 17.12 -1.16 27.26
N ASN A 335 15.94 -1.76 27.44
CA ASN A 335 14.70 -1.01 27.62
C ASN A 335 14.71 -0.16 28.91
N ILE A 336 15.36 -0.61 29.99
CA ILE A 336 15.59 0.22 31.19
C ILE A 336 16.43 1.46 30.84
N GLY A 337 17.50 1.27 30.07
CA GLY A 337 18.31 2.38 29.56
C GLY A 337 17.51 3.38 28.72
N LEU A 338 16.60 2.89 27.87
CA LEU A 338 15.71 3.75 27.08
C LEU A 338 14.66 4.46 27.92
N ALA A 339 14.08 3.79 28.92
CA ALA A 339 13.16 4.44 29.85
C ALA A 339 13.85 5.54 30.67
N LEU A 340 15.13 5.34 31.04
CA LEU A 340 15.95 6.37 31.68
C LEU A 340 16.22 7.56 30.74
N LEU A 341 16.48 7.32 29.45
CA LEU A 341 16.60 8.38 28.45
C LEU A 341 15.30 9.16 28.32
N GLU A 342 14.17 8.47 28.13
CA GLU A 342 12.84 9.10 28.03
C GLU A 342 12.55 9.97 29.25
N LEU A 343 12.74 9.44 30.46
CA LEU A 343 12.56 10.19 31.70
C LEU A 343 13.46 11.42 31.75
N THR A 344 14.76 11.27 31.46
CA THR A 344 15.74 12.36 31.53
C THR A 344 15.45 13.48 30.53
N PHE A 345 14.98 13.15 29.33
CA PHE A 345 14.67 14.13 28.29
C PHE A 345 13.37 14.88 28.53
N LYS A 346 12.39 14.26 29.19
CA LYS A 346 11.06 14.84 29.41
C LYS A 346 10.87 15.43 30.82
N ALA A 347 11.77 15.12 31.77
CA ALA A 347 11.68 15.61 33.14
C ALA A 347 11.76 17.16 33.20
N PRO A 348 10.98 17.79 34.10
CA PRO A 348 11.11 19.21 34.41
C PRO A 348 12.57 19.58 34.77
N PRO A 349 13.08 20.74 34.33
CA PRO A 349 14.45 21.17 34.64
C PRO A 349 14.76 21.25 36.14
N SER A 350 13.75 21.47 36.99
CA SER A 350 13.85 21.50 38.46
C SER A 350 14.22 20.16 39.07
N LEU A 351 13.86 19.04 38.43
CA LEU A 351 14.16 17.69 38.88
C LEU A 351 15.50 17.16 38.33
N LEU A 352 16.07 17.86 37.35
CA LEU A 352 17.37 17.50 36.80
C LEU A 352 18.50 18.15 37.61
N PRO A 353 19.62 17.44 37.83
CA PRO A 353 20.79 18.05 38.45
C PRO A 353 21.21 19.33 37.69
N THR A 354 21.31 20.45 38.42
CA THR A 354 21.72 21.74 37.84
C THR A 354 23.20 21.68 37.47
N SER A 355 23.53 21.92 36.20
CA SER A 355 24.92 22.09 35.79
C SER A 355 25.40 23.47 36.22
N LEU A 356 26.20 23.52 37.28
CA LEU A 356 26.72 24.77 37.86
C LEU A 356 27.93 25.34 37.08
N ASP A 357 28.56 24.56 36.20
CA ASP A 357 29.80 24.92 35.50
C ASP A 357 29.62 25.00 33.97
N ALA A 358 30.10 26.09 33.36
CA ALA A 358 30.22 26.21 31.90
C ALA A 358 31.30 25.24 31.39
N GLY A 359 30.89 24.14 30.76
CA GLY A 359 31.79 23.11 30.22
C GLY A 359 31.54 21.68 30.71
N ARG A 360 30.60 21.47 31.64
CA ARG A 360 30.12 20.12 31.99
C ARG A 360 28.98 19.67 31.05
N PRO A 361 28.88 18.37 30.73
CA PRO A 361 27.77 17.86 29.95
C PRO A 361 26.45 17.99 30.73
N SER A 362 25.35 18.26 30.02
CA SER A 362 24.02 18.20 30.63
C SER A 362 23.65 16.77 31.02
N SER A 363 22.69 16.61 31.94
CA SER A 363 22.17 15.28 32.34
C SER A 363 21.69 14.47 31.14
N ARG A 364 21.12 15.13 30.11
CA ARG A 364 20.69 14.51 28.85
C ARG A 364 21.88 13.91 28.08
N VAL A 365 22.96 14.68 27.93
CA VAL A 365 24.19 14.23 27.25
C VAL A 365 24.88 13.11 28.03
N ILE A 366 24.93 13.21 29.36
CA ILE A 366 25.48 12.14 30.22
C ILE A 366 24.70 10.84 30.01
N GLN A 367 23.37 10.90 30.08
CA GLN A 367 22.52 9.72 29.94
C GLN A 367 22.65 9.09 28.54
N LEU A 368 22.82 9.90 27.49
CA LEU A 368 23.14 9.41 26.14
C LEU A 368 24.46 8.64 26.10
N TYR A 369 25.53 9.18 26.67
CA TYR A 369 26.82 8.48 26.71
C TYR A 369 26.72 7.15 27.43
N LEU A 370 26.06 7.10 28.60
CA LEU A 370 25.86 5.87 29.36
C LEU A 370 25.09 4.81 28.55
N PHE A 371 24.01 5.23 27.87
CA PHE A 371 23.24 4.31 27.04
C PHE A 371 24.04 3.77 25.86
N ILE A 372 24.77 4.66 25.17
CA ILE A 372 25.59 4.29 24.01
C ILE A 372 26.71 3.35 24.44
N GLU A 373 27.43 3.64 25.53
CA GLU A 373 28.52 2.80 26.01
C GLU A 373 28.06 1.35 26.30
N GLN A 374 26.87 1.20 26.90
CA GLN A 374 26.30 -0.10 27.24
C GLN A 374 25.82 -0.90 26.01
N ASN A 375 25.43 -0.22 24.93
CA ASN A 375 24.78 -0.83 23.78
C ASN A 375 25.54 -0.64 22.46
N LEU A 376 26.73 -0.03 22.45
CA LEU A 376 27.43 0.44 21.25
C LEU A 376 27.53 -0.59 20.12
N LEU A 377 27.77 -1.86 20.46
CA LEU A 377 27.95 -2.95 19.49
C LEU A 377 26.63 -3.51 18.92
N GLN A 378 25.47 -3.14 19.48
CA GLN A 378 24.17 -3.57 18.96
C GLN A 378 23.79 -2.76 17.71
N ARG A 379 23.29 -3.44 16.67
CA ARG A 379 22.88 -2.80 15.41
C ARG A 379 21.85 -1.67 15.57
N SER A 380 20.95 -1.75 16.55
CA SER A 380 19.84 -0.82 16.72
C SER A 380 20.21 0.50 17.42
N THR A 381 21.37 0.58 18.08
CA THR A 381 21.68 1.64 19.06
C THR A 381 21.54 3.05 18.52
N PHE A 382 21.88 3.26 17.26
CA PHE A 382 21.71 4.56 16.61
C PHE A 382 20.23 4.93 16.45
N ASP A 383 19.42 3.99 15.97
CA ASP A 383 17.98 4.19 15.76
C ASP A 383 17.25 4.39 17.10
N ASP A 384 17.71 3.70 18.15
CA ASP A 384 17.19 3.82 19.51
C ASP A 384 17.38 5.24 20.11
N ILE A 385 18.43 5.97 19.71
CA ILE A 385 18.73 7.30 20.28
C ILE A 385 18.41 8.48 19.36
N LYS A 386 18.05 8.21 18.11
CA LYS A 386 17.91 9.21 17.06
C LYS A 386 16.91 10.32 17.44
N GLU A 387 15.78 9.94 18.04
CA GLU A 387 14.77 10.90 18.52
C GLU A 387 15.33 11.82 19.61
N TYR A 388 16.13 11.30 20.54
CA TYR A 388 16.74 12.08 21.61
C TYR A 388 17.83 13.02 21.09
N LEU A 389 18.63 12.61 20.10
CA LEU A 389 19.58 13.50 19.43
C LEU A 389 18.88 14.70 18.76
N ALA A 390 17.66 14.51 18.25
CA ALA A 390 16.86 15.58 17.64
C ALA A 390 16.41 16.64 18.67
N GLU A 391 16.33 16.28 19.94
CA GLU A 391 15.84 17.14 21.04
C GLU A 391 16.95 17.90 21.78
N LEU A 392 18.21 17.62 21.46
CA LEU A 392 19.35 18.36 22.02
C LEU A 392 19.32 19.82 21.58
N THR A 393 19.75 20.72 22.47
CA THR A 393 20.11 22.08 22.07
C THR A 393 21.38 22.05 21.22
N PHE A 394 21.64 23.13 20.48
CA PHE A 394 22.87 23.22 19.69
C PHE A 394 24.13 23.06 20.55
N GLU A 395 24.18 23.68 21.74
CA GLU A 395 25.33 23.56 22.64
C GLU A 395 25.55 22.14 23.16
N GLU A 396 24.48 21.42 23.50
CA GLU A 396 24.57 20.01 23.89
C GLU A 396 25.01 19.12 22.73
N ALA A 397 24.45 19.34 21.53
CA ALA A 397 24.82 18.58 20.33
C ALA A 397 26.29 18.81 19.95
N LYS A 398 26.76 20.07 20.01
CA LYS A 398 28.15 20.42 19.79
C LYS A 398 29.05 19.75 20.83
N TYR A 399 28.71 19.86 22.10
CA TYR A 399 29.46 19.20 23.19
C TYR A 399 29.52 17.68 22.99
N PHE A 400 28.39 17.07 22.62
CA PHE A 400 28.27 15.63 22.37
C PHE A 400 29.25 15.19 21.27
N ILE A 401 29.27 15.86 20.12
CA ILE A 401 30.17 15.49 19.02
C ILE A 401 31.64 15.73 19.37
N GLU A 402 31.99 16.89 19.95
CA GLU A 402 33.39 17.24 20.24
C GLU A 402 34.04 16.35 21.32
N ASN A 403 33.23 15.69 22.16
CA ASN A 403 33.72 14.87 23.27
C ASN A 403 33.38 13.37 23.13
N PHE A 404 32.68 12.95 22.07
CA PHE A 404 32.22 11.57 21.90
C PHE A 404 33.36 10.55 22.01
N SER A 405 34.46 10.78 21.30
CA SER A 405 35.64 9.90 21.29
C SER A 405 36.33 9.78 22.66
N LYS A 406 36.33 10.86 23.46
CA LYS A 406 36.90 10.87 24.82
C LYS A 406 36.02 10.13 25.81
N SER A 407 34.71 10.33 25.71
CA SER A 407 33.72 9.75 26.64
C SER A 407 33.45 8.27 26.41
N THR A 408 33.57 7.79 25.17
CA THR A 408 33.32 6.37 24.81
C THR A 408 34.59 5.52 24.81
N SER A 409 35.77 6.14 24.94
CA SER A 409 37.06 5.45 25.07
C SER A 409 37.35 5.06 26.53
N VAL A 410 36.58 4.11 27.08
CA VAL A 410 36.87 3.55 28.42
C VAL A 410 37.91 2.44 28.31
N LYS A 411 39.08 2.67 28.92
CA LYS A 411 40.17 1.82 29.49
C LYS A 411 40.51 0.40 28.95
N ASP A 412 39.69 -0.24 28.14
CA ASP A 412 39.93 -1.57 27.55
C ASP A 412 40.16 -1.50 26.04
N SER A 413 41.21 -2.18 25.59
CA SER A 413 41.78 -2.19 24.24
C SER A 413 40.92 -2.94 23.19
N ASN A 414 39.59 -2.83 23.23
CA ASN A 414 38.74 -3.47 22.24
C ASN A 414 38.69 -2.63 20.95
N GLU A 415 39.52 -3.00 19.99
CA GLU A 415 39.63 -2.34 18.69
C GLU A 415 38.29 -2.31 17.92
N GLN A 416 37.44 -3.33 18.06
CA GLN A 416 36.11 -3.36 17.44
C GLN A 416 35.18 -2.29 17.99
N LYS A 417 35.22 -2.05 19.31
CA LYS A 417 34.45 -0.95 19.92
C LYS A 417 34.89 0.40 19.37
N LYS A 418 36.19 0.62 19.12
CA LYS A 418 36.68 1.86 18.52
C LYS A 418 36.19 2.05 17.09
N ILE A 419 36.19 0.98 16.29
CA ILE A 419 35.65 1.00 14.92
C ILE A 419 34.17 1.41 14.95
N VAL A 420 33.35 0.73 15.76
CA VAL A 420 31.92 1.01 15.84
C VAL A 420 31.65 2.39 16.41
N ALA A 421 32.42 2.85 17.42
CA ALA A 421 32.35 4.21 17.93
C ALA A 421 32.61 5.26 16.83
N ARG A 422 33.64 5.05 16.00
CA ARG A 422 33.96 5.97 14.91
C ARG A 422 32.85 6.03 13.86
N VAL A 423 32.28 4.88 13.48
CA VAL A 423 31.13 4.83 12.56
C VAL A 423 29.92 5.53 13.17
N PHE A 424 29.65 5.30 14.45
CA PHE A 424 28.56 5.94 15.18
C PHE A 424 28.70 7.46 15.21
N GLU A 425 29.90 7.97 15.49
CA GLU A 425 30.22 9.40 15.49
C GLU A 425 29.91 10.03 14.13
N ILE A 426 30.35 9.40 13.04
CA ILE A 426 30.10 9.86 11.67
C ILE A 426 28.59 9.89 11.36
N LYS A 427 27.84 8.86 11.76
CA LYS A 427 26.37 8.83 11.62
C LYS A 427 25.69 9.94 12.43
N ALA A 428 26.14 10.17 13.66
CA ALA A 428 25.59 11.22 14.52
C ALA A 428 25.88 12.61 13.95
N GLN A 429 27.10 12.85 13.45
CA GLN A 429 27.44 14.09 12.74
C GLN A 429 26.52 14.31 11.55
N TYR A 430 26.35 13.29 10.69
CA TYR A 430 25.42 13.34 9.57
C TYR A 430 24.01 13.70 10.02
N PHE A 431 23.46 12.97 10.99
CA PHE A 431 22.10 13.20 11.50
C PHE A 431 21.91 14.63 11.97
N LEU A 432 22.85 15.16 12.76
CA LEU A 432 22.78 16.53 13.27
C LEU A 432 22.79 17.56 12.15
N THR A 433 23.51 17.34 11.04
CA THR A 433 23.45 18.26 9.88
C THR A 433 22.07 18.35 9.22
N THR A 434 21.18 17.41 9.51
CA THR A 434 19.78 17.41 9.05
C THR A 434 18.82 18.00 10.08
N CYS A 435 19.30 18.43 11.25
CA CYS A 435 18.50 19.08 12.29
C CYS A 435 18.48 20.61 12.10
N PRO A 436 17.31 21.27 12.16
CA PRO A 436 17.16 22.69 11.85
C PRO A 436 17.91 23.60 12.83
N TYR A 437 18.05 23.21 14.10
CA TYR A 437 18.73 24.02 15.13
C TYR A 437 20.23 24.23 14.88
N THR A 438 20.82 23.47 13.96
CA THR A 438 22.24 23.57 13.56
C THR A 438 22.51 24.67 12.54
N GLN A 439 21.46 25.38 12.11
CA GLN A 439 21.54 26.54 11.22
C GLN A 439 20.95 27.78 11.91
N GLU A 440 21.42 28.96 11.50
CA GLU A 440 20.88 30.27 11.87
C GLU A 440 20.55 31.10 10.63
N HIS A 441 19.49 31.91 10.69
CA HIS A 441 19.17 32.84 9.61
C HIS A 441 20.13 34.01 9.65
N VAL A 442 20.69 34.36 8.50
CA VAL A 442 21.47 35.59 8.32
C VAL A 442 20.49 36.72 8.01
N ALA A 443 20.64 37.87 8.67
CA ALA A 443 19.78 39.02 8.43
C ALA A 443 19.86 39.45 6.95
N VAL A 444 18.72 39.45 6.27
CA VAL A 444 18.60 39.78 4.85
C VAL A 444 18.70 41.30 4.66
N THR A 445 19.66 41.78 3.88
CA THR A 445 19.64 43.15 3.32
C THR A 445 18.53 43.23 2.26
N ALA A 446 17.92 44.40 2.06
CA ALA A 446 16.73 44.61 1.20
C ALA A 446 16.86 44.18 -0.28
N GLU A 447 18.02 43.66 -0.70
CA GLU A 447 18.36 43.25 -2.07
C GLU A 447 18.49 41.72 -2.26
N ALA A 448 18.34 40.87 -1.22
CA ALA A 448 18.43 39.41 -1.38
C ALA A 448 17.05 38.75 -1.52
N GLU A 449 16.83 38.01 -2.62
CA GLU A 449 15.56 37.34 -2.95
C GLU A 449 15.26 36.09 -2.09
N GLU A 450 16.26 35.50 -1.42
CA GLU A 450 16.10 34.31 -0.57
C GLU A 450 16.84 34.41 0.78
N PRO A 451 16.27 33.84 1.88
CA PRO A 451 16.91 33.84 3.19
C PRO A 451 18.18 32.98 3.21
N GLN A 452 19.32 33.58 3.53
CA GLN A 452 20.58 32.86 3.69
C GLN A 452 20.66 32.19 5.07
N LEU A 453 21.15 30.94 5.09
CA LEU A 453 21.36 30.17 6.30
C LEU A 453 22.86 30.03 6.57
N LYS A 454 23.27 30.28 7.81
CA LYS A 454 24.63 30.05 8.28
C LYS A 454 24.69 28.81 9.15
N CYS A 455 25.62 27.91 8.86
CA CYS A 455 25.83 26.71 9.65
C CYS A 455 26.54 27.05 10.96
N LYS A 456 26.01 26.61 12.09
CA LYS A 456 26.61 26.88 13.41
C LYS A 456 27.85 26.02 13.71
N PHE A 457 28.04 24.91 13.00
CA PHE A 457 29.23 24.06 13.15
C PHE A 457 30.46 24.63 12.42
N CYS A 458 30.33 24.96 11.14
CA CYS A 458 31.46 25.37 10.30
C CYS A 458 31.43 26.85 9.88
N SER A 459 30.39 27.61 10.27
CA SER A 459 30.16 29.01 9.88
C SER A 459 29.98 29.28 8.38
N ALA A 460 29.88 28.24 7.54
CA ALA A 460 29.60 28.41 6.11
C ALA A 460 28.16 28.91 5.88
N THR A 461 27.99 29.82 4.91
CA THR A 461 26.70 30.38 4.51
C THR A 461 26.23 29.74 3.21
N ALA A 462 24.97 29.33 3.15
CA ALA A 462 24.34 28.78 1.95
C ALA A 462 22.82 29.07 1.94
N ALA A 463 22.20 29.04 0.77
CA ALA A 463 20.74 29.10 0.62
C ALA A 463 20.04 27.76 0.98
N THR A 464 20.80 26.73 1.37
CA THR A 464 20.30 25.37 1.53
C THR A 464 20.04 25.00 2.99
N LYS A 465 18.95 24.26 3.24
CA LYS A 465 18.56 23.70 4.56
C LYS A 465 19.55 22.70 5.16
N THR A 466 20.58 22.32 4.41
CA THR A 466 21.68 21.44 4.84
C THR A 466 22.99 22.05 4.38
N CYS A 467 24.03 21.96 5.22
CA CYS A 467 25.32 22.60 4.97
C CYS A 467 26.20 21.76 4.03
N ASN A 468 26.60 22.32 2.88
CA ASN A 468 27.44 21.61 1.89
C ASN A 468 28.81 21.23 2.44
N SER A 469 29.53 22.17 3.07
CA SER A 469 30.88 21.89 3.56
C SER A 469 30.90 20.81 4.65
N CYS A 470 29.87 20.79 5.53
CA CYS A 470 29.72 19.73 6.51
C CYS A 470 29.42 18.39 5.84
N LEU A 471 28.53 18.35 4.84
CA LEU A 471 28.23 17.13 4.09
C LEU A 471 29.45 16.59 3.33
N GLU A 472 30.25 17.45 2.70
CA GLU A 472 31.50 17.08 2.03
C GLU A 472 32.53 16.51 3.01
N SER A 473 32.70 17.18 4.17
CA SER A 473 33.60 16.72 5.24
C SER A 473 33.17 15.36 5.81
N ILE A 474 31.86 15.17 6.01
CA ILE A 474 31.28 13.92 6.52
C ILE A 474 31.43 12.80 5.49
N ALA A 475 31.12 13.06 4.22
CA ALA A 475 31.32 12.09 3.14
C ALA A 475 32.79 11.67 3.04
N SER A 476 33.71 12.63 3.10
CA SER A 476 35.15 12.38 3.08
C SER A 476 35.59 11.52 4.28
N SER A 477 35.09 11.85 5.48
CA SER A 477 35.37 11.09 6.70
C SER A 477 34.83 9.67 6.64
N ALA A 478 33.63 9.48 6.08
CA ALA A 478 33.00 8.18 5.92
C ALA A 478 33.78 7.30 4.92
N LEU A 479 34.18 7.87 3.78
CA LEU A 479 34.96 7.16 2.75
C LEU A 479 36.37 6.83 3.23
N SER A 480 37.04 7.73 3.95
CA SER A 480 38.36 7.45 4.54
C SER A 480 38.29 6.29 5.53
N ALA A 481 37.30 6.33 6.43
CA ALA A 481 37.06 5.23 7.38
C ALA A 481 36.70 3.92 6.66
N TYR A 482 35.96 3.99 5.55
CA TYR A 482 35.66 2.82 4.73
C TYR A 482 36.95 2.20 4.17
N GLN A 483 37.82 3.02 3.59
CA GLN A 483 39.09 2.58 2.99
C GLN A 483 40.00 1.92 4.03
N ASP A 484 40.06 2.48 5.25
CA ASP A 484 40.83 1.90 6.36
C ASP A 484 40.32 0.51 6.77
N LEU A 485 39.00 0.29 6.73
CA LEU A 485 38.39 -1.00 7.04
C LEU A 485 38.57 -2.02 5.91
N ASP A 486 38.58 -1.58 4.65
CA ASP A 486 38.82 -2.48 3.51
C ASP A 486 40.26 -3.02 3.50
N LYS A 487 41.21 -2.24 4.03
CA LYS A 487 42.61 -2.65 4.25
C LYS A 487 42.79 -3.63 5.42
N ALA A 488 41.78 -3.80 6.29
CA ALA A 488 41.85 -4.60 7.52
C ALA A 488 40.58 -5.45 7.76
N PRO A 489 40.20 -6.34 6.81
CA PRO A 489 38.93 -7.07 6.85
C PRO A 489 38.81 -8.04 8.02
N GLU A 490 39.92 -8.51 8.59
CA GLU A 490 39.95 -9.36 9.78
C GLU A 490 39.34 -8.68 11.01
N LYS A 491 39.42 -7.34 11.10
CA LYS A 491 38.86 -6.56 12.22
C LYS A 491 37.33 -6.55 12.24
N LEU A 492 36.70 -6.88 11.12
CA LEU A 492 35.24 -6.86 10.94
C LEU A 492 34.56 -8.14 11.43
N LYS A 493 35.33 -9.22 11.65
CA LYS A 493 34.77 -10.54 12.01
C LYS A 493 34.10 -10.51 13.39
N GLY A 494 32.88 -11.06 13.46
CA GLY A 494 32.13 -11.19 14.72
C GLY A 494 31.35 -9.95 15.14
N LEU A 495 31.35 -8.88 14.33
CA LEU A 495 30.44 -7.75 14.51
C LEU A 495 29.02 -8.12 14.07
N ASP A 496 28.03 -7.55 14.76
CA ASP A 496 26.59 -7.73 14.47
C ASP A 496 26.19 -7.15 13.09
N LYS A 497 26.94 -6.15 12.62
CA LYS A 497 26.77 -5.52 11.30
C LYS A 497 28.12 -5.13 10.73
N ASP A 498 28.29 -5.30 9.42
CA ASP A 498 29.47 -4.77 8.70
C ASP A 498 29.44 -3.23 8.75
N PRO A 499 30.41 -2.56 9.42
CA PRO A 499 30.44 -1.11 9.55
C PRO A 499 30.56 -0.37 8.21
N ARG A 500 31.09 -1.04 7.17
CA ARG A 500 31.19 -0.49 5.81
C ARG A 500 29.82 -0.18 5.21
N VAL A 501 28.78 -0.92 5.60
CA VAL A 501 27.38 -0.68 5.18
C VAL A 501 26.90 0.69 5.66
N ASP A 502 27.15 1.03 6.93
CA ASP A 502 26.76 2.32 7.49
C ASP A 502 27.58 3.48 6.91
N LEU A 503 28.89 3.28 6.69
CA LEU A 503 29.76 4.28 6.10
C LEU A 503 29.38 4.57 4.64
N ALA A 504 29.14 3.53 3.84
CA ALA A 504 28.66 3.67 2.48
C ALA A 504 27.30 4.38 2.43
N LEU A 505 26.39 4.05 3.35
CA LEU A 505 25.09 4.72 3.44
C LEU A 505 25.25 6.21 3.78
N VAL A 506 26.06 6.58 4.77
CA VAL A 506 26.33 7.99 5.11
C VAL A 506 26.93 8.74 3.91
N ALA A 507 27.94 8.17 3.26
CA ALA A 507 28.57 8.78 2.09
C ALA A 507 27.57 8.95 0.93
N THR A 508 26.81 7.90 0.62
CA THR A 508 25.76 7.91 -0.41
C THR A 508 24.73 9.00 -0.13
N THR A 509 24.15 9.04 1.08
CA THR A 509 23.10 10.00 1.39
C THR A 509 23.63 11.44 1.47
N ALA A 510 24.88 11.64 1.88
CA ALA A 510 25.54 12.94 1.80
C ALA A 510 25.72 13.40 0.34
N LEU A 511 26.20 12.52 -0.54
CA LEU A 511 26.38 12.79 -1.96
C LEU A 511 25.06 13.03 -2.69
N LEU A 512 23.99 12.29 -2.37
CA LEU A 512 22.64 12.56 -2.89
C LEU A 512 22.14 13.96 -2.50
N LYS A 513 22.36 14.39 -1.25
CA LYS A 513 22.01 15.77 -0.86
C LYS A 513 22.91 16.78 -1.55
N LEU A 514 24.22 16.54 -1.64
CA LEU A 514 25.16 17.42 -2.34
C LEU A 514 24.79 17.59 -3.82
N SER A 515 24.28 16.54 -4.46
CA SER A 515 23.82 16.59 -5.85
C SER A 515 22.63 17.54 -6.06
N GLY A 516 21.86 17.81 -5.01
CA GLY A 516 20.69 18.69 -5.05
C GLY A 516 19.38 18.00 -4.68
N LEU A 517 19.37 16.68 -4.47
CA LEU A 517 18.21 15.95 -3.96
C LEU A 517 18.00 16.23 -2.47
N ARG A 518 17.44 17.41 -2.16
CA ARG A 518 17.30 17.93 -0.78
C ARG A 518 15.87 18.21 -0.36
N GLN A 519 14.97 18.35 -1.32
CA GLN A 519 13.58 18.70 -1.09
C GLN A 519 12.69 17.69 -1.80
N ARG A 520 11.44 17.58 -1.33
CA ARG A 520 10.42 16.78 -2.02
C ARG A 520 10.32 17.26 -3.48
N PRO A 521 10.25 16.34 -4.46
CA PRO A 521 9.98 16.71 -5.84
C PRO A 521 8.73 17.60 -5.89
N SER A 522 8.84 18.77 -6.54
CA SER A 522 7.68 19.65 -6.72
C SER A 522 6.66 18.93 -7.61
N PRO A 523 5.40 18.77 -7.20
CA PRO A 523 4.44 17.99 -7.97
C PRO A 523 4.02 18.63 -9.30
N THR A 524 4.17 19.96 -9.41
CA THR A 524 3.90 20.74 -10.61
C THR A 524 5.16 20.99 -11.46
N GLY A 525 6.30 20.41 -11.09
CA GLY A 525 7.63 20.73 -11.62
C GLY A 525 8.32 19.61 -12.41
N LEU A 526 9.42 20.02 -13.05
CA LEU A 526 10.36 19.21 -13.85
C LEU A 526 10.77 17.89 -13.17
N SER A 527 11.27 16.93 -13.96
CA SER A 527 11.82 15.65 -13.49
C SER A 527 12.69 15.81 -12.22
N PRO A 528 12.67 14.85 -11.26
CA PRO A 528 13.48 14.91 -10.03
C PRO A 528 14.98 15.18 -10.29
N LEU A 529 15.48 14.78 -11.46
CA LEU A 529 16.89 14.96 -11.85
C LEU A 529 17.18 16.28 -12.57
N SER A 530 16.18 17.15 -12.73
CA SER A 530 16.30 18.36 -13.57
C SER A 530 17.36 19.35 -13.09
N ASN A 531 17.53 19.53 -11.78
CA ASN A 531 18.46 20.51 -11.21
C ASN A 531 19.64 19.86 -10.47
N VAL A 532 19.84 18.56 -10.69
CA VAL A 532 20.82 17.74 -9.99
C VAL A 532 22.21 17.87 -10.64
N ASP A 533 23.24 17.91 -9.80
CA ASP A 533 24.62 17.65 -10.20
C ASP A 533 24.80 16.15 -10.44
N VAL A 534 24.91 15.79 -11.72
CA VAL A 534 25.00 14.41 -12.19
C VAL A 534 26.23 13.70 -11.61
N SER A 535 27.37 14.39 -11.44
CA SER A 535 28.59 13.76 -10.92
C SER A 535 28.39 13.27 -9.50
N ARG A 536 27.88 14.12 -8.61
CA ARG A 536 27.58 13.74 -7.22
C ARG A 536 26.50 12.66 -7.12
N LEU A 537 25.50 12.69 -8.01
CA LEU A 537 24.50 11.64 -8.08
C LEU A 537 25.13 10.29 -8.45
N LEU A 538 25.91 10.23 -9.53
CA LEU A 538 26.54 8.99 -10.00
C LEU A 538 27.56 8.44 -9.00
N GLN A 539 28.32 9.30 -8.31
CA GLN A 539 29.20 8.91 -7.20
C GLN A 539 28.42 8.21 -6.09
N ALA A 540 27.26 8.75 -5.71
CA ALA A 540 26.39 8.10 -4.71
C ALA A 540 25.93 6.72 -5.20
N VAL A 541 25.53 6.60 -6.47
CA VAL A 541 25.02 5.35 -7.04
C VAL A 541 26.11 4.28 -7.09
N VAL A 542 27.32 4.62 -7.53
CA VAL A 542 28.39 3.63 -7.68
C VAL A 542 28.93 3.14 -6.32
N ILE A 543 29.01 4.00 -5.30
CA ILE A 543 29.32 3.58 -3.92
C ILE A 543 28.28 2.59 -3.43
N LEU A 544 27.00 2.93 -3.59
CA LEU A 544 25.89 2.08 -3.14
C LEU A 544 25.88 0.74 -3.89
N GLY A 545 26.03 0.75 -5.21
CA GLY A 545 26.08 -0.46 -6.04
C GLY A 545 27.24 -1.39 -5.68
N THR A 546 28.43 -0.81 -5.44
CA THR A 546 29.61 -1.54 -4.99
C THR A 546 29.37 -2.18 -3.62
N GLN A 547 28.79 -1.42 -2.68
CA GLN A 547 28.48 -1.95 -1.36
C GLN A 547 27.40 -3.03 -1.39
N VAL A 548 26.34 -2.89 -2.19
CA VAL A 548 25.31 -3.93 -2.36
C VAL A 548 25.90 -5.22 -2.93
N SER A 549 26.87 -5.11 -3.86
CA SER A 549 27.58 -6.28 -4.41
C SER A 549 28.42 -7.01 -3.35
N LYS A 550 29.06 -6.25 -2.44
CA LYS A 550 29.82 -6.81 -1.30
C LYS A 550 28.90 -7.38 -0.21
N THR A 551 27.72 -6.78 0.02
CA THR A 551 26.77 -7.19 1.07
C THR A 551 25.37 -7.44 0.50
N PRO A 552 25.18 -8.52 -0.28
CA PRO A 552 23.94 -8.76 -1.02
C PRO A 552 22.73 -9.06 -0.14
N ASN A 553 22.89 -9.27 1.17
CA ASN A 553 21.76 -9.54 2.08
C ASN A 553 21.24 -8.28 2.78
N GLU A 554 21.83 -7.10 2.55
CA GLU A 554 21.37 -5.84 3.14
C GLU A 554 20.20 -5.24 2.34
N ILE A 555 18.98 -5.69 2.67
CA ILE A 555 17.72 -5.28 2.03
C ILE A 555 17.54 -3.75 1.97
N PRO A 556 17.81 -2.96 3.03
CA PRO A 556 17.62 -1.51 2.95
C PRO A 556 18.44 -0.82 1.86
N LEU A 557 19.70 -1.27 1.64
CA LEU A 557 20.55 -0.72 0.59
C LEU A 557 20.04 -1.12 -0.81
N ARG A 558 19.55 -2.35 -0.96
CA ARG A 558 18.91 -2.80 -2.21
C ARG A 558 17.69 -1.97 -2.55
N LEU A 559 16.79 -1.72 -1.59
CA LEU A 559 15.59 -0.92 -1.80
C LEU A 559 15.93 0.51 -2.26
N LEU A 560 16.94 1.12 -1.64
CA LEU A 560 17.45 2.43 -2.05
C LEU A 560 18.01 2.38 -3.48
N LEU A 561 18.81 1.37 -3.80
CA LEU A 561 19.43 1.23 -5.11
C LEU A 561 18.40 0.97 -6.22
N VAL A 562 17.36 0.17 -5.95
CA VAL A 562 16.22 -0.05 -6.88
C VAL A 562 15.57 1.27 -7.26
N GLN A 563 15.24 2.11 -6.27
CA GLN A 563 14.60 3.41 -6.51
C GLN A 563 15.50 4.36 -7.32
N ILE A 564 16.80 4.41 -6.99
CA ILE A 564 17.76 5.22 -7.73
C ILE A 564 17.93 4.71 -9.17
N TYR A 565 17.98 3.41 -9.41
CA TYR A 565 18.04 2.87 -10.77
C TYR A 565 16.77 3.17 -11.57
N LEU A 566 15.59 3.15 -10.95
CA LEU A 566 14.35 3.59 -11.60
C LEU A 566 14.39 5.07 -11.97
N LEU A 567 14.94 5.94 -11.10
CA LEU A 567 15.18 7.36 -11.42
C LEU A 567 16.15 7.55 -12.60
N LEU A 568 17.16 6.70 -12.71
CA LEU A 568 18.12 6.72 -13.82
C LEU A 568 17.58 6.07 -15.12
N GLY A 569 16.33 5.58 -15.12
CA GLY A 569 15.75 4.86 -16.26
C GLY A 569 16.32 3.44 -16.46
N CYS A 570 17.08 2.91 -15.50
CA CYS A 570 17.74 1.61 -15.55
C CYS A 570 16.84 0.49 -15.01
N ALA A 571 15.68 0.29 -15.63
CA ALA A 571 14.64 -0.58 -15.08
C ALA A 571 15.03 -2.07 -15.03
N SER A 572 15.84 -2.57 -15.97
CA SER A 572 16.29 -3.97 -15.93
C SER A 572 17.28 -4.22 -14.81
N LEU A 573 18.21 -3.30 -14.59
CA LEU A 573 19.14 -3.36 -13.46
C LEU A 573 18.41 -3.21 -12.11
N ALA A 574 17.38 -2.35 -12.06
CA ALA A 574 16.47 -2.27 -10.92
C ALA A 574 15.76 -3.60 -10.66
N HIS A 575 15.28 -4.28 -11.71
CA HIS A 575 14.62 -5.58 -11.59
C HIS A 575 15.58 -6.66 -11.08
N GLU A 576 16.81 -6.72 -11.61
CA GLU A 576 17.84 -7.65 -11.14
C GLU A 576 18.22 -7.41 -9.67
N THR A 577 18.24 -6.14 -9.25
CA THR A 577 18.47 -5.77 -7.84
C THR A 577 17.27 -6.15 -6.95
N TRP A 578 16.06 -6.06 -7.48
CA TRP A 578 14.79 -6.34 -6.81
C TRP A 578 14.55 -7.84 -6.56
N VAL A 579 14.78 -8.68 -7.56
CA VAL A 579 14.44 -10.13 -7.54
C VAL A 579 14.95 -10.87 -6.29
N PRO A 580 16.21 -10.69 -5.84
CA PRO A 580 16.72 -11.42 -4.67
C PRO A 580 16.08 -11.05 -3.33
N MET A 581 15.29 -9.96 -3.26
CA MET A 581 14.53 -9.62 -2.05
C MET A 581 13.33 -10.54 -1.83
N ASP A 582 12.93 -11.31 -2.84
CA ASP A 582 11.94 -12.40 -2.76
C ASP A 582 10.60 -11.98 -2.13
N VAL A 583 10.11 -10.78 -2.48
CA VAL A 583 8.84 -10.23 -1.98
C VAL A 583 7.68 -11.15 -2.40
N LYS A 584 6.98 -11.72 -1.41
CA LYS A 584 5.96 -12.76 -1.59
C LYS A 584 4.78 -12.60 -0.62
N ARG A 585 3.62 -13.13 -1.01
CA ARG A 585 2.42 -13.22 -0.15
C ARG A 585 1.98 -11.85 0.40
N THR A 586 1.74 -11.75 1.70
CA THR A 586 1.12 -10.58 2.36
C THR A 586 1.92 -9.28 2.20
N ILE A 587 3.25 -9.36 2.05
CA ILE A 587 4.10 -8.18 1.84
C ILE A 587 4.08 -7.67 0.39
N GLN A 588 3.42 -8.39 -0.54
CA GLN A 588 3.26 -7.90 -1.92
C GLN A 588 2.54 -6.56 -1.96
N ASP A 589 1.43 -6.44 -1.22
CA ASP A 589 0.57 -5.25 -1.23
C ASP A 589 1.35 -3.99 -0.77
N ALA A 590 2.30 -4.17 0.16
CA ALA A 590 3.05 -3.09 0.80
C ALA A 590 4.39 -2.76 0.12
N LEU A 591 5.14 -3.75 -0.36
CA LEU A 591 6.51 -3.51 -0.89
C LEU A 591 6.56 -3.45 -2.42
N SER A 592 5.71 -4.16 -3.14
CA SER A 592 5.76 -4.17 -4.62
C SER A 592 5.65 -2.79 -5.28
N PRO A 593 4.88 -1.82 -4.75
CA PRO A 593 4.85 -0.47 -5.33
C PRO A 593 6.24 0.19 -5.42
N LEU A 594 7.21 -0.23 -4.59
CA LEU A 594 8.60 0.26 -4.64
C LEU A 594 9.37 -0.22 -5.89
N PHE A 595 8.79 -1.08 -6.73
CA PHE A 595 9.38 -1.48 -8.01
C PHE A 595 8.38 -1.37 -9.17
N PHE A 596 7.14 -1.81 -8.95
CA PHE A 596 6.15 -1.93 -10.01
C PHE A 596 5.44 -0.62 -10.37
N ASP A 597 5.47 0.40 -9.52
CA ASP A 597 4.82 1.67 -9.82
C ASP A 597 5.45 2.35 -11.04
N ARG A 598 4.63 2.68 -12.05
CA ARG A 598 5.03 3.30 -13.34
C ARG A 598 5.93 2.43 -14.22
N ILE A 599 6.17 1.17 -13.89
CA ILE A 599 7.15 0.33 -14.59
C ILE A 599 6.82 0.14 -16.08
N SER A 600 5.54 0.07 -16.46
CA SER A 600 5.09 -0.03 -17.86
C SER A 600 5.42 1.21 -18.69
N SER A 601 5.56 2.37 -18.06
CA SER A 601 5.92 3.63 -18.70
C SER A 601 7.42 3.92 -18.67
N ILE A 602 8.15 3.35 -17.70
CA ILE A 602 9.61 3.46 -17.63
C ILE A 602 10.26 2.46 -18.59
N SER A 603 9.81 1.21 -18.59
CA SER A 603 10.37 0.15 -19.43
C SER A 603 9.31 -0.89 -19.82
N PRO A 604 8.48 -0.60 -20.84
CA PRO A 604 7.48 -1.54 -21.33
C PRO A 604 8.12 -2.87 -21.81
N GLY A 605 9.38 -2.84 -22.25
CA GLY A 605 10.11 -4.03 -22.70
C GLY A 605 10.31 -5.10 -21.62
N LEU A 606 10.29 -4.75 -20.33
CA LEU A 606 10.40 -5.74 -19.25
C LEU A 606 9.24 -6.74 -19.24
N PHE A 607 8.07 -6.35 -19.73
CA PHE A 607 6.90 -7.23 -19.81
C PHE A 607 7.01 -8.29 -20.93
N GLN A 608 7.97 -8.17 -21.85
CA GLN A 608 8.20 -9.16 -22.90
C GLN A 608 9.27 -10.21 -22.54
N LYS A 609 10.22 -9.86 -21.66
CA LYS A 609 11.43 -10.68 -21.43
C LYS A 609 11.18 -11.94 -20.60
N SER A 610 10.11 -11.96 -19.81
CA SER A 610 9.88 -13.01 -18.83
C SER A 610 9.02 -14.14 -19.42
N ARG A 611 9.36 -15.40 -19.07
CA ARG A 611 8.55 -16.58 -19.42
C ARG A 611 7.14 -16.51 -18.80
N SER A 612 7.03 -15.87 -17.64
CA SER A 612 5.78 -15.51 -16.96
C SER A 612 5.56 -14.01 -17.01
N ARG A 613 4.32 -13.53 -16.80
CA ARG A 613 4.05 -12.09 -16.72
C ARG A 613 4.88 -11.45 -15.59
N LEU A 614 5.38 -10.24 -15.81
CA LEU A 614 6.17 -9.51 -14.80
C LEU A 614 5.37 -9.33 -13.48
N THR A 615 4.07 -9.05 -13.61
CA THR A 615 3.10 -8.88 -12.52
C THR A 615 2.55 -10.18 -11.95
N GLU A 616 2.98 -11.35 -12.44
CA GLU A 616 2.46 -12.66 -11.99
C GLU A 616 2.49 -12.86 -10.46
N PRO A 617 3.55 -12.46 -9.72
CA PRO A 617 3.55 -12.59 -8.26
C PRO A 617 2.44 -11.81 -7.55
N LEU A 618 2.05 -10.65 -8.10
CA LEU A 618 0.96 -9.81 -7.60
C LEU A 618 -0.40 -10.39 -8.01
N THR A 619 -0.57 -10.70 -9.30
CA THR A 619 -1.81 -11.27 -9.83
C THR A 619 -2.14 -12.59 -9.12
N SER A 620 -1.17 -13.48 -8.94
CA SER A 620 -1.35 -14.74 -8.20
C SER A 620 -1.74 -14.51 -6.74
N TYR A 621 -1.14 -13.52 -6.07
CA TYR A 621 -1.47 -13.17 -4.69
C TYR A 621 -2.92 -12.68 -4.56
N TYR A 622 -3.33 -11.70 -5.36
CA TYR A 622 -4.70 -11.18 -5.31
C TYR A 622 -5.73 -12.20 -5.80
N SER A 623 -5.46 -12.94 -6.88
CA SER A 623 -6.34 -14.01 -7.34
C SER A 623 -6.48 -15.12 -6.30
N GLY A 624 -5.46 -15.38 -5.48
CA GLY A 624 -5.55 -16.32 -4.35
C GLY A 624 -6.35 -15.77 -3.17
N CYS A 625 -6.11 -14.52 -2.78
CA CYS A 625 -6.75 -13.90 -1.61
C CYS A 625 -8.18 -13.42 -1.86
N LEU A 626 -8.50 -13.00 -3.08
CA LEU A 626 -9.78 -12.37 -3.45
C LEU A 626 -10.66 -13.28 -4.31
N ARG A 627 -10.27 -14.55 -4.50
CA ARG A 627 -11.02 -15.55 -5.28
C ARG A 627 -12.48 -15.65 -4.84
N ASP A 628 -12.66 -15.79 -3.54
CA ASP A 628 -13.95 -15.96 -2.90
C ASP A 628 -14.40 -14.60 -2.33
N LYS A 629 -15.71 -14.36 -2.17
CA LYS A 629 -16.22 -13.10 -1.59
C LYS A 629 -15.83 -12.95 -0.11
N SER A 630 -15.75 -14.07 0.59
CA SER A 630 -15.37 -14.12 2.00
C SER A 630 -13.85 -14.06 2.20
N PRO A 631 -13.37 -13.59 3.37
CA PRO A 631 -11.97 -13.68 3.72
C PRO A 631 -11.47 -15.13 3.74
N VAL A 632 -10.22 -15.33 3.29
CA VAL A 632 -9.56 -16.65 3.28
C VAL A 632 -9.59 -17.27 4.68
N LYS A 633 -10.08 -18.52 4.80
CA LYS A 633 -10.17 -19.28 6.06
C LYS A 633 -11.10 -18.69 7.14
N ILE A 634 -12.04 -17.82 6.77
CA ILE A 634 -12.94 -17.20 7.76
C ILE A 634 -13.72 -18.22 8.59
N TRP A 635 -14.16 -19.33 8.00
CA TRP A 635 -14.91 -20.37 8.70
C TRP A 635 -14.04 -21.09 9.75
N ASP A 636 -12.76 -21.32 9.47
CA ASP A 636 -11.83 -21.93 10.41
C ASP A 636 -11.74 -21.06 11.68
N ALA A 637 -11.70 -19.74 11.54
CA ALA A 637 -11.69 -18.81 12.67
C ALA A 637 -12.99 -18.88 13.51
N PHE A 638 -14.17 -19.05 12.89
CA PHE A 638 -15.43 -19.27 13.61
C PHE A 638 -15.41 -20.57 14.41
N THR A 639 -14.91 -21.66 13.82
CA THR A 639 -14.82 -22.96 14.51
C THR A 639 -13.82 -22.93 15.68
N ALA A 640 -12.71 -22.21 15.52
CA ALA A 640 -11.70 -21.98 16.55
C ALA A 640 -12.18 -21.06 17.69
N GLY A 641 -13.16 -20.18 17.42
CA GLY A 641 -13.61 -19.17 18.38
C GLY A 641 -12.72 -17.93 18.44
N SER A 642 -11.99 -17.64 17.36
CA SER A 642 -11.09 -16.48 17.23
C SER A 642 -11.86 -15.25 16.72
N TYR A 643 -12.72 -14.69 17.58
CA TYR A 643 -13.69 -13.67 17.18
C TYR A 643 -13.06 -12.33 16.79
N THR A 644 -11.96 -11.94 17.45
CA THR A 644 -11.24 -10.71 17.06
C THR A 644 -10.62 -10.86 15.68
N SER A 645 -9.96 -11.99 15.42
CA SER A 645 -9.38 -12.30 14.12
C SER A 645 -10.42 -12.31 13.00
N ILE A 646 -11.65 -12.75 13.25
CA ILE A 646 -12.75 -12.68 12.27
C ILE A 646 -12.99 -11.23 11.81
N LEU A 647 -12.99 -10.28 12.75
CA LEU A 647 -13.16 -8.86 12.43
C LEU A 647 -11.97 -8.33 11.63
N ASP A 648 -10.74 -8.67 12.05
CA ASP A 648 -9.52 -8.23 11.37
C ASP A 648 -9.39 -8.84 9.96
N MET A 649 -9.80 -10.09 9.77
CA MET A 649 -9.84 -10.75 8.47
C MET A 649 -10.84 -10.08 7.52
N ALA A 650 -11.99 -9.66 8.04
CA ALA A 650 -12.99 -8.92 7.27
C ALA A 650 -12.44 -7.55 6.84
N GLU A 651 -11.87 -6.80 7.79
CA GLU A 651 -11.25 -5.49 7.54
C GLU A 651 -10.08 -5.62 6.54
N TYR A 652 -9.20 -6.59 6.73
CA TYR A 652 -8.06 -6.84 5.85
C TYR A 652 -8.51 -7.21 4.43
N SER A 653 -9.50 -8.10 4.29
CA SER A 653 -10.02 -8.48 2.98
C SER A 653 -10.66 -7.29 2.26
N ASP A 654 -11.40 -6.44 2.98
CA ASP A 654 -11.99 -5.23 2.42
C ASP A 654 -10.90 -4.23 1.96
N ARG A 655 -9.87 -4.01 2.79
CA ARG A 655 -8.72 -3.17 2.42
C ARG A 655 -7.99 -3.69 1.18
N LEU A 656 -7.79 -5.00 1.06
CA LEU A 656 -7.17 -5.60 -0.14
C LEU A 656 -8.01 -5.39 -1.40
N ARG A 657 -9.34 -5.52 -1.31
CA ARG A 657 -10.27 -5.27 -2.44
C ARG A 657 -10.22 -3.82 -2.91
N ARG A 658 -9.86 -2.89 -2.03
CA ARG A 658 -9.78 -1.45 -2.31
C ARG A 658 -8.33 -0.94 -2.34
N SER A 659 -7.36 -1.83 -2.50
CA SER A 659 -5.94 -1.46 -2.48
C SER A 659 -5.54 -0.70 -3.74
N CYS A 660 -4.80 0.40 -3.59
CA CYS A 660 -4.17 1.07 -4.72
C CYS A 660 -3.15 0.17 -5.44
N THR A 661 -2.49 -0.74 -4.73
CA THR A 661 -1.53 -1.71 -5.29
C THR A 661 -2.23 -2.73 -6.19
N LEU A 662 -3.46 -3.12 -5.85
CA LEU A 662 -4.31 -3.96 -6.70
C LEU A 662 -4.65 -3.25 -8.03
N VAL A 663 -5.05 -1.98 -7.95
CA VAL A 663 -5.33 -1.17 -9.15
C VAL A 663 -4.06 -1.01 -10.01
N MET A 664 -2.93 -0.66 -9.39
CA MET A 664 -1.63 -0.55 -10.05
C MET A 664 -1.28 -1.85 -10.79
N THR A 665 -1.44 -3.01 -10.16
CA THR A 665 -1.13 -4.32 -10.77
C THR A 665 -1.85 -4.50 -12.10
N VAL A 666 -3.16 -4.26 -12.13
CA VAL A 666 -3.97 -4.44 -13.34
C VAL A 666 -3.69 -3.36 -14.39
N VAL A 667 -3.55 -2.10 -13.97
CA VAL A 667 -3.31 -0.98 -14.89
C VAL A 667 -1.94 -1.08 -15.55
N GLU A 668 -0.87 -1.39 -14.80
CA GLU A 668 0.48 -1.53 -15.35
C GLU A 668 0.54 -2.66 -16.39
N GLU A 669 -0.12 -3.80 -16.13
CA GLU A 669 -0.19 -4.91 -17.06
C GLU A 669 -0.99 -4.55 -18.33
N ARG A 670 -2.14 -3.89 -18.19
CA ARG A 670 -2.95 -3.44 -19.35
C ARG A 670 -2.21 -2.39 -20.18
N ARG A 671 -1.59 -1.40 -19.55
CA ARG A 671 -0.82 -0.36 -20.23
C ARG A 671 0.36 -0.96 -21.00
N ALA A 672 1.13 -1.86 -20.39
CA ALA A 672 2.22 -2.56 -21.07
C ALA A 672 1.70 -3.43 -22.23
N THR A 673 0.62 -4.17 -22.02
CA THR A 673 0.00 -5.00 -23.07
C THR A 673 -0.42 -4.15 -24.27
N ARG A 674 -1.08 -3.00 -24.04
CA ARG A 674 -1.46 -2.04 -25.09
C ARG A 674 -0.24 -1.44 -25.76
N ALA A 675 0.79 -1.05 -25.01
CA ALA A 675 2.03 -0.49 -25.55
C ALA A 675 2.70 -1.45 -26.53
N LEU A 676 2.70 -2.75 -26.22
CA LEU A 676 3.35 -3.79 -27.01
C LEU A 676 2.45 -4.38 -28.12
N GLY A 677 1.20 -3.89 -28.25
CA GLY A 677 0.23 -4.39 -29.22
C GLY A 677 -0.34 -5.78 -28.89
N GLY A 678 -0.31 -6.17 -27.62
CA GLY A 678 -1.01 -7.35 -27.12
C GLY A 678 -2.52 -7.16 -27.11
N ARG A 679 -3.26 -8.28 -27.01
CA ARG A 679 -4.73 -8.25 -26.89
C ARG A 679 -5.12 -8.12 -25.43
N ILE A 680 -6.03 -7.19 -25.17
CA ILE A 680 -6.67 -7.02 -23.86
C ILE A 680 -8.04 -7.71 -23.93
N GLU A 681 -8.28 -8.62 -23.00
CA GLU A 681 -9.56 -9.32 -22.89
C GLU A 681 -10.53 -8.48 -22.03
N GLY A 682 -11.68 -8.13 -22.60
CA GLY A 682 -12.73 -7.39 -21.90
C GLY A 682 -12.36 -5.96 -21.48
N GLY A 683 -13.38 -5.21 -21.06
CA GLY A 683 -13.19 -3.89 -20.46
C GLY A 683 -12.59 -4.00 -19.05
N ILE A 684 -11.99 -2.91 -18.54
CA ILE A 684 -11.46 -2.83 -17.18
C ILE A 684 -12.53 -3.13 -16.13
N GLU A 685 -13.78 -2.73 -16.38
CA GLU A 685 -14.95 -3.01 -15.54
C GLU A 685 -15.29 -4.52 -15.48
N GLN A 686 -14.83 -5.32 -16.46
CA GLN A 686 -15.02 -6.78 -16.52
C GLN A 686 -13.84 -7.56 -15.91
N SER A 687 -12.83 -6.86 -15.37
CA SER A 687 -11.70 -7.50 -14.71
C SER A 687 -12.17 -8.34 -13.53
N SER A 688 -11.72 -9.59 -13.46
CA SER A 688 -12.03 -10.50 -12.34
C SER A 688 -11.53 -9.98 -10.99
N LEU A 689 -10.51 -9.12 -10.99
CA LEU A 689 -9.92 -8.54 -9.80
C LEU A 689 -10.54 -7.18 -9.41
N LEU A 690 -11.17 -6.48 -10.34
CA LEU A 690 -11.65 -5.10 -10.15
C LEU A 690 -13.15 -4.93 -10.37
N GLY A 691 -13.88 -5.96 -10.80
CA GLY A 691 -15.29 -5.87 -11.15
C GLY A 691 -16.22 -5.50 -9.98
N HIS A 692 -15.73 -5.53 -8.74
CA HIS A 692 -16.44 -5.03 -7.55
C HIS A 692 -16.24 -3.53 -7.29
N ILE A 693 -15.34 -2.85 -8.02
CA ILE A 693 -15.05 -1.43 -7.82
C ILE A 693 -16.16 -0.59 -8.45
N THR A 694 -16.64 0.37 -7.67
CA THR A 694 -17.66 1.35 -8.05
C THR A 694 -17.08 2.76 -8.03
N ASP A 695 -17.83 3.75 -8.54
CA ASP A 695 -17.38 5.15 -8.58
C ASP A 695 -17.17 5.79 -7.20
N ASP A 696 -17.90 5.31 -6.18
CA ASP A 696 -17.81 5.73 -4.78
C ASP A 696 -16.72 5.00 -3.98
N THR A 697 -16.04 4.01 -4.56
CA THR A 697 -14.97 3.28 -3.87
C THR A 697 -13.80 4.22 -3.52
N GLU A 698 -13.54 4.39 -2.23
CA GLU A 698 -12.30 5.02 -1.74
C GLU A 698 -11.18 3.98 -1.64
N PHE A 699 -10.05 4.24 -2.30
CA PHE A 699 -8.91 3.32 -2.28
C PHE A 699 -7.97 3.60 -1.11
N VAL A 700 -7.29 2.54 -0.66
CA VAL A 700 -6.34 2.57 0.45
C VAL A 700 -4.93 2.25 -0.03
N THR A 701 -3.94 2.95 0.55
CA THR A 701 -2.52 2.69 0.31
C THR A 701 -1.92 2.00 1.53
N SER A 702 -1.04 1.02 1.29
CA SER A 702 -0.39 0.18 2.30
C SER A 702 1.14 0.14 2.15
N ILE A 703 1.71 1.07 1.36
CA ILE A 703 3.15 1.08 1.04
C ILE A 703 3.97 1.16 2.33
N ASP A 704 4.89 0.22 2.51
CA ASP A 704 5.77 0.16 3.67
C ASP A 704 7.16 0.72 3.36
N HIS A 705 7.47 1.87 3.98
CA HIS A 705 8.79 2.50 3.92
C HIS A 705 9.66 2.19 5.14
N GLY A 706 9.18 1.39 6.10
CA GLY A 706 9.92 1.03 7.32
C GLY A 706 11.20 0.23 7.04
N SER A 707 11.24 -0.48 5.91
CA SER A 707 12.43 -1.19 5.44
C SER A 707 13.45 -0.29 4.72
N PHE A 708 13.11 0.97 4.44
CA PHE A 708 13.98 1.92 3.76
C PHE A 708 14.99 2.53 4.75
N PRO A 709 16.27 2.75 4.35
CA PRO A 709 17.24 3.36 5.24
C PRO A 709 16.85 4.80 5.59
N ASN A 710 16.96 5.16 6.87
CA ASN A 710 16.61 6.48 7.37
C ASN A 710 17.69 6.99 8.34
N LEU A 711 18.53 7.91 7.88
CA LEU A 711 19.55 8.58 8.69
C LEU A 711 19.17 10.02 9.04
N GLU A 712 18.04 10.52 8.54
CA GLU A 712 17.63 11.92 8.64
C GLU A 712 16.78 12.22 9.88
N SER A 713 16.87 13.44 10.40
CA SER A 713 15.93 13.94 11.39
C SER A 713 14.51 14.02 10.84
N SER A 714 13.52 13.97 11.74
CA SER A 714 12.09 14.10 11.38
C SER A 714 11.74 15.47 10.77
N TYR A 715 12.65 16.44 10.81
CA TYR A 715 12.48 17.78 10.23
C TYR A 715 12.87 17.85 8.75
N THR A 716 13.53 16.82 8.22
CA THR A 716 13.93 16.73 6.82
C THR A 716 13.15 15.62 6.12
N ALA A 717 12.91 15.76 4.81
CA ALA A 717 12.29 14.71 4.03
C ALA A 717 13.15 13.41 4.11
N PRO A 718 12.54 12.25 4.43
CA PRO A 718 13.25 10.98 4.47
C PRO A 718 13.70 10.57 3.06
N LEU A 719 14.72 9.72 2.99
CA LEU A 719 15.39 9.41 1.74
C LEU A 719 14.46 8.86 0.65
N TYR A 720 13.49 8.01 0.99
CA TYR A 720 12.53 7.46 0.02
C TYR A 720 11.69 8.56 -0.67
N GLU A 721 11.43 9.69 -0.03
CA GLU A 721 10.74 10.83 -0.65
C GLU A 721 11.62 11.59 -1.63
N LEU A 722 12.95 11.52 -1.46
CA LEU A 722 13.93 12.22 -2.31
C LEU A 722 14.27 11.42 -3.56
N VAL A 723 14.20 10.08 -3.48
CA VAL A 723 14.60 9.19 -4.58
C VAL A 723 13.42 8.58 -5.35
N LYS A 724 12.19 8.99 -5.07
CA LYS A 724 11.01 8.53 -5.84
C LYS A 724 10.83 9.32 -7.12
N LEU A 725 10.38 8.64 -8.18
CA LEU A 725 10.12 9.24 -9.49
C LEU A 725 9.01 10.32 -9.46
N GLY A 726 8.06 10.18 -8.54
CA GLY A 726 6.93 11.08 -8.41
C GLY A 726 6.12 10.79 -7.15
N PRO A 727 4.92 11.39 -7.02
CA PRO A 727 4.01 11.09 -5.91
C PRO A 727 3.64 9.60 -5.85
N GLU A 728 3.39 9.11 -4.65
CA GLU A 728 2.99 7.72 -4.38
C GLU A 728 1.59 7.40 -4.91
N LEU A 729 1.22 6.11 -4.87
CA LEU A 729 -0.14 5.67 -5.12
C LEU A 729 -1.13 6.36 -4.16
N SER A 730 -2.22 6.86 -4.72
CA SER A 730 -3.33 7.47 -3.97
C SER A 730 -4.67 7.05 -4.55
N SER A 731 -5.75 7.34 -3.80
CA SER A 731 -7.11 7.09 -4.27
C SER A 731 -7.42 7.85 -5.56
N GLU A 732 -7.04 9.12 -5.64
CA GLU A 732 -7.24 9.97 -6.81
C GLU A 732 -6.45 9.47 -8.02
N ARG A 733 -5.16 9.13 -7.84
CA ARG A 733 -4.32 8.60 -8.92
C ARG A 733 -4.85 7.26 -9.43
N SER A 734 -5.28 6.37 -8.53
CA SER A 734 -5.88 5.09 -8.89
C SER A 734 -7.19 5.28 -9.66
N ARG A 735 -8.04 6.22 -9.22
CA ARG A 735 -9.29 6.56 -9.91
C ARG A 735 -9.03 7.12 -11.32
N LEU A 736 -8.12 8.07 -11.47
CA LEU A 736 -7.74 8.64 -12.76
C LEU A 736 -7.16 7.59 -13.72
N ALA A 737 -6.38 6.64 -13.19
CA ALA A 737 -5.87 5.52 -13.97
C ALA A 737 -6.99 4.59 -14.48
N LEU A 738 -7.97 4.25 -13.63
CA LEU A 738 -9.14 3.46 -14.04
C LEU A 738 -9.98 4.19 -15.09
N LEU A 739 -10.24 5.49 -14.92
CA LEU A 739 -10.98 6.30 -15.89
C LEU A 739 -10.24 6.39 -17.23
N ALA A 740 -8.92 6.48 -17.22
CA ALA A 740 -8.12 6.42 -18.45
C ALA A 740 -8.22 5.06 -19.15
N GLU A 741 -8.22 3.95 -18.41
CA GLU A 741 -8.46 2.62 -18.98
C GLU A 741 -9.89 2.48 -19.54
N GLN A 742 -10.92 2.97 -18.84
CA GLN A 742 -12.30 3.03 -19.36
C GLN A 742 -12.40 3.85 -20.66
N PHE A 743 -11.74 5.01 -20.71
CA PHE A 743 -11.66 5.82 -21.93
C PHE A 743 -11.03 5.02 -23.08
N ASN A 744 -9.89 4.38 -22.84
CA ASN A 744 -9.17 3.60 -23.84
C ASN A 744 -10.03 2.42 -24.33
N ASP A 745 -10.74 1.73 -23.44
CA ASP A 745 -11.66 0.65 -23.80
C ASP A 745 -12.79 1.16 -24.70
N ALA A 746 -13.37 2.32 -24.38
CA ALA A 746 -14.46 2.92 -25.16
C ALA A 746 -14.02 3.34 -26.57
N VAL A 747 -12.85 3.96 -26.72
CA VAL A 747 -12.37 4.44 -28.03
C VAL A 747 -11.75 3.35 -28.91
N THR A 748 -11.36 2.21 -28.33
CA THR A 748 -10.78 1.08 -29.07
C THR A 748 -11.74 -0.08 -29.27
N TYR A 749 -12.94 -0.03 -28.69
CA TYR A 749 -13.95 -1.07 -28.82
C TYR A 749 -14.28 -1.37 -30.29
N LYS A 750 -14.31 -2.66 -30.61
CA LYS A 750 -14.76 -3.18 -31.91
C LYS A 750 -15.76 -4.29 -31.68
N ALA A 751 -16.95 -4.16 -32.26
CA ALA A 751 -17.94 -5.21 -32.21
C ALA A 751 -17.39 -6.51 -32.83
N PRO A 752 -17.71 -7.69 -32.27
CA PRO A 752 -17.35 -8.97 -32.87
C PRO A 752 -17.84 -9.07 -34.31
N LYS A 753 -17.05 -9.68 -35.21
CA LYS A 753 -17.39 -9.78 -36.64
C LYS A 753 -18.72 -10.52 -36.90
N ASP A 754 -19.10 -11.40 -35.99
CA ASP A 754 -20.31 -12.21 -36.10
C ASP A 754 -21.55 -11.51 -35.52
N TYR A 755 -21.37 -10.35 -34.87
CA TYR A 755 -22.47 -9.55 -34.34
C TYR A 755 -23.23 -8.87 -35.49
N LYS A 756 -24.47 -9.32 -35.72
CA LYS A 756 -25.40 -8.74 -36.71
C LYS A 756 -26.70 -8.34 -36.00
N PRO A 757 -26.90 -7.05 -35.68
CA PRO A 757 -28.10 -6.63 -34.97
C PRO A 757 -29.35 -6.78 -35.85
N THR A 758 -30.41 -7.41 -35.30
CA THR A 758 -31.71 -7.59 -35.98
C THR A 758 -32.34 -6.26 -36.38
N LYS A 759 -32.08 -5.19 -35.62
CA LYS A 759 -32.51 -3.82 -35.89
C LYS A 759 -31.31 -2.85 -35.85
N ALA A 760 -30.59 -2.76 -36.96
CA ALA A 760 -29.34 -2.00 -37.05
C ALA A 760 -29.46 -0.51 -36.63
N ASN A 761 -30.56 0.17 -36.99
CA ASN A 761 -30.75 1.58 -36.65
C ASN A 761 -31.02 1.80 -35.15
N GLU A 762 -31.81 0.93 -34.51
CA GLU A 762 -32.04 1.00 -33.07
C GLU A 762 -30.75 0.67 -32.29
N ALA A 763 -30.00 -0.34 -32.73
CA ALA A 763 -28.71 -0.68 -32.14
C ALA A 763 -27.73 0.50 -32.22
N ALA A 764 -27.58 1.10 -33.41
CA ALA A 764 -26.72 2.27 -33.59
C ALA A 764 -27.13 3.49 -32.74
N ALA A 765 -28.42 3.71 -32.53
CA ALA A 765 -28.91 4.76 -31.65
C ALA A 765 -28.58 4.49 -30.18
N ARG A 766 -28.70 3.23 -29.74
CA ARG A 766 -28.29 2.81 -28.39
C ARG A 766 -26.78 2.92 -28.20
N ASP A 767 -25.98 2.51 -29.17
CA ASP A 767 -24.53 2.63 -29.13
C ASP A 767 -24.09 4.09 -29.03
N ARG A 768 -24.71 4.99 -29.81
CA ARG A 768 -24.47 6.44 -29.70
C ARG A 768 -24.83 6.97 -28.31
N ALA A 769 -26.00 6.61 -27.77
CA ALA A 769 -26.44 7.05 -26.46
C ALA A 769 -25.49 6.57 -25.35
N TYR A 770 -25.07 5.30 -25.42
CA TYR A 770 -24.09 4.73 -24.50
C TYR A 770 -22.74 5.47 -24.55
N LEU A 771 -22.22 5.77 -25.74
CA LEU A 771 -20.98 6.53 -25.90
C LEU A 771 -21.10 7.95 -25.34
N VAL A 772 -22.21 8.64 -25.61
CA VAL A 772 -22.47 9.98 -25.07
C VAL A 772 -22.49 9.97 -23.54
N GLU A 773 -23.22 9.03 -22.93
CA GLU A 773 -23.27 8.87 -21.47
C GLU A 773 -21.88 8.55 -20.89
N THR A 774 -21.17 7.61 -21.50
CA THR A 774 -19.81 7.20 -21.09
C THR A 774 -18.85 8.39 -21.10
N PHE A 775 -18.77 9.13 -22.19
CA PHE A 775 -17.88 10.29 -22.29
C PHE A 775 -18.33 11.48 -21.43
N SER A 776 -19.63 11.60 -21.14
CA SER A 776 -20.15 12.59 -20.18
C SER A 776 -19.64 12.29 -18.77
N ARG A 777 -19.84 11.06 -18.30
CA ARG A 777 -19.35 10.58 -17.00
C ARG A 777 -17.84 10.74 -16.88
N LEU A 778 -17.09 10.26 -17.88
CA LEU A 778 -15.63 10.35 -17.89
C LEU A 778 -15.15 11.81 -17.80
N ASN A 779 -15.76 12.72 -18.56
CA ASN A 779 -15.42 14.14 -18.51
C ASN A 779 -15.71 14.75 -17.13
N GLU A 780 -16.92 14.54 -16.59
CA GLU A 780 -17.34 15.11 -15.31
C GLU A 780 -16.45 14.61 -14.16
N THR A 781 -16.25 13.29 -14.03
CA THR A 781 -15.47 12.69 -12.96
C THR A 781 -14.00 13.06 -13.06
N THR A 782 -13.40 12.97 -14.26
CA THR A 782 -11.97 13.32 -14.45
C THR A 782 -11.73 14.80 -14.17
N THR A 783 -12.60 15.68 -14.67
CA THR A 783 -12.47 17.14 -14.45
C THR A 783 -12.63 17.49 -12.98
N THR A 784 -13.59 16.87 -12.30
CA THR A 784 -13.79 17.06 -10.86
C THR A 784 -12.54 16.69 -10.08
N LEU A 785 -11.92 15.54 -10.37
CA LEU A 785 -10.70 15.09 -9.71
C LEU A 785 -9.51 16.02 -10.00
N LEU A 786 -9.34 16.48 -11.24
CA LEU A 786 -8.22 17.35 -11.62
C LEU A 786 -8.34 18.77 -11.03
N LEU A 787 -9.56 19.29 -10.89
CA LEU A 787 -9.81 20.66 -10.42
C LEU A 787 -10.07 20.77 -8.93
N ASN A 788 -10.23 19.65 -8.20
CA ASN A 788 -10.58 19.68 -6.78
C ASN A 788 -9.49 20.39 -5.95
N PRO A 789 -9.77 21.54 -5.33
CA PRO A 789 -8.78 22.28 -4.53
C PRO A 789 -8.43 21.58 -3.21
N SER A 790 -9.36 20.77 -2.68
CA SER A 790 -9.18 20.03 -1.41
C SER A 790 -8.32 18.78 -1.58
N THR A 791 -8.32 18.19 -2.77
CA THR A 791 -7.45 17.09 -3.19
C THR A 791 -6.59 17.61 -4.33
N THR A 792 -5.55 18.40 -4.04
CA THR A 792 -4.66 18.96 -5.07
C THR A 792 -4.11 17.82 -5.93
N ALA A 793 -4.77 17.47 -7.04
CA ALA A 793 -4.39 16.35 -7.91
C ALA A 793 -3.02 16.62 -8.55
N SER A 794 -2.69 17.90 -8.72
CA SER A 794 -1.34 18.36 -9.02
C SER A 794 -0.30 17.82 -8.04
N ASN A 795 -0.64 17.65 -6.76
CA ASN A 795 0.24 17.10 -5.71
C ASN A 795 0.29 15.57 -5.66
N LYS A 796 -0.51 14.88 -6.47
CA LYS A 796 -0.66 13.41 -6.50
C LYS A 796 -0.22 12.76 -7.81
N LEU A 797 0.15 13.57 -8.80
CA LEU A 797 0.55 13.12 -10.14
C LEU A 797 1.93 13.71 -10.49
N THR A 798 2.65 13.05 -11.38
CA THR A 798 3.78 13.70 -12.06
C THR A 798 3.27 14.76 -13.04
N GLY A 799 4.13 15.71 -13.42
CA GLY A 799 3.82 16.71 -14.47
C GLY A 799 3.27 16.08 -15.76
N PRO A 800 3.88 15.00 -16.29
CA PRO A 800 3.35 14.27 -17.46
C PRO A 800 2.04 13.52 -17.19
N GLU A 801 1.86 12.89 -16.01
CA GLU A 801 0.60 12.22 -15.62
C GLU A 801 -0.57 13.21 -15.60
N HIS A 802 -0.37 14.38 -14.99
CA HIS A 802 -1.38 15.44 -14.96
C HIS A 802 -1.81 15.83 -16.37
N LYS A 803 -0.84 16.11 -17.27
CA LYS A 803 -1.13 16.50 -18.67
C LYS A 803 -1.80 15.38 -19.47
N TYR A 804 -1.42 14.12 -19.23
CA TYR A 804 -2.09 12.97 -19.83
C TYR A 804 -3.58 12.91 -19.43
N HIS A 805 -3.88 12.98 -18.13
CA HIS A 805 -5.26 12.96 -17.66
C HIS A 805 -6.06 14.21 -18.08
N THR A 806 -5.44 15.38 -18.13
CA THR A 806 -6.03 16.59 -18.73
C THR A 806 -6.40 16.36 -20.20
N THR A 807 -5.53 15.70 -20.97
CA THR A 807 -5.82 15.34 -22.37
C THR A 807 -7.02 14.40 -22.47
N ILE A 808 -7.13 13.39 -21.59
CA ILE A 808 -8.27 12.46 -21.55
C ILE A 808 -9.58 13.18 -21.19
N SER A 809 -9.56 14.12 -20.24
CA SER A 809 -10.72 14.96 -19.91
C SER A 809 -11.17 15.78 -21.12
N PHE A 810 -10.25 16.48 -21.79
CA PHE A 810 -10.58 17.24 -23.01
C PHE A 810 -11.09 16.33 -24.13
N LEU A 811 -10.49 15.17 -24.36
CA LEU A 811 -10.97 14.22 -25.37
C LEU A 811 -12.38 13.70 -25.05
N SER A 812 -12.68 13.44 -23.78
CA SER A 812 -14.02 13.02 -23.35
C SER A 812 -15.06 14.12 -23.62
N SER A 813 -14.73 15.38 -23.30
CA SER A 813 -15.57 16.55 -23.64
C SER A 813 -15.76 16.72 -25.16
N LEU A 814 -14.69 16.53 -25.95
CA LEU A 814 -14.72 16.63 -27.40
C LEU A 814 -15.62 15.55 -28.01
N LEU A 815 -15.45 14.29 -27.60
CA LEU A 815 -16.22 13.15 -28.09
C LEU A 815 -17.70 13.30 -27.76
N ARG A 816 -18.04 13.68 -26.52
CA ARG A 816 -19.42 13.98 -26.13
C ARG A 816 -20.03 15.06 -27.02
N THR A 817 -19.35 16.22 -27.11
CA THR A 817 -19.84 17.37 -27.90
C THR A 817 -20.01 17.00 -29.37
N ALA A 818 -19.04 16.28 -29.95
CA ALA A 818 -19.08 15.83 -31.34
C ALA A 818 -20.25 14.87 -31.61
N LEU A 819 -20.51 13.93 -30.70
CA LEU A 819 -21.60 12.96 -30.82
C LEU A 819 -22.97 13.57 -30.53
N GLU A 820 -23.08 14.65 -29.76
CA GLU A 820 -24.35 15.32 -29.48
C GLU A 820 -24.73 16.33 -30.57
N THR A 821 -23.76 17.04 -31.15
CA THR A 821 -24.00 18.14 -32.10
C THR A 821 -24.60 17.63 -33.42
N PRO A 822 -25.87 17.95 -33.73
CA PRO A 822 -26.46 17.59 -35.00
C PRO A 822 -25.81 18.36 -36.16
N ARG A 823 -25.82 17.79 -37.37
CA ARG A 823 -25.25 18.46 -38.55
C ARG A 823 -25.94 19.79 -38.90
N SER A 824 -27.20 19.95 -38.56
CA SER A 824 -28.02 21.13 -38.87
C SER A 824 -27.77 22.32 -37.95
N ASP A 825 -27.18 22.06 -36.78
CA ASP A 825 -27.17 23.01 -35.68
C ASP A 825 -25.83 23.76 -35.66
N PRO A 826 -25.81 25.02 -35.17
CA PRO A 826 -24.56 25.72 -34.97
C PRO A 826 -23.69 24.97 -33.96
N THR A 827 -22.41 24.88 -34.24
CA THR A 827 -21.44 24.22 -33.37
C THR A 827 -21.27 24.98 -32.05
N PRO A 828 -21.27 24.25 -30.93
CA PRO A 828 -20.93 24.85 -29.64
C PRO A 828 -19.51 25.43 -29.66
N PRO A 829 -19.27 26.64 -29.12
CA PRO A 829 -17.92 27.20 -28.97
C PRO A 829 -16.98 26.30 -28.17
N SER A 830 -17.52 25.47 -27.28
CA SER A 830 -16.77 24.49 -26.50
C SER A 830 -16.00 23.47 -27.37
N LEU A 831 -16.43 23.20 -28.60
CA LEU A 831 -15.77 22.25 -29.50
C LEU A 831 -14.34 22.73 -29.86
N SER A 832 -14.20 23.96 -30.34
CA SER A 832 -12.91 24.53 -30.76
C SER A 832 -12.03 24.84 -29.54
N THR A 833 -12.62 25.30 -28.43
CA THR A 833 -11.91 25.48 -27.16
C THR A 833 -11.30 24.16 -26.67
N THR A 834 -12.08 23.07 -26.70
CA THR A 834 -11.62 21.75 -26.26
C THR A 834 -10.53 21.20 -27.18
N ALA A 835 -10.70 21.30 -28.50
CA ALA A 835 -9.68 20.89 -29.46
C ALA A 835 -8.37 21.68 -29.29
N THR A 836 -8.46 22.98 -29.01
CA THR A 836 -7.28 23.80 -28.67
C THR A 836 -6.63 23.32 -27.38
N GLY A 837 -7.42 23.02 -26.34
CA GLY A 837 -6.92 22.45 -25.08
C GLY A 837 -6.16 21.13 -25.27
N VAL A 838 -6.64 20.25 -26.16
CA VAL A 838 -5.91 19.01 -26.53
C VAL A 838 -4.56 19.33 -27.17
N ARG A 839 -4.52 20.25 -28.15
CA ARG A 839 -3.25 20.65 -28.81
C ARG A 839 -2.28 21.27 -27.83
N SER A 840 -2.73 22.18 -26.97
CA SER A 840 -1.90 22.80 -25.93
C SER A 840 -1.36 21.77 -24.93
N SER A 841 -2.16 20.77 -24.56
CA SER A 841 -1.72 19.70 -23.65
C SER A 841 -0.65 18.81 -24.30
N LEU A 842 -0.81 18.45 -25.58
CA LEU A 842 0.21 17.73 -26.35
C LEU A 842 1.51 18.52 -26.52
N ASP A 843 1.41 19.83 -26.79
CA ASP A 843 2.58 20.69 -26.94
C ASP A 843 3.31 20.93 -25.62
N ALA A 844 2.58 21.00 -24.50
CA ALA A 844 3.15 21.04 -23.16
C ALA A 844 3.92 19.74 -22.83
N LEU A 845 3.35 18.57 -23.15
CA LEU A 845 4.04 17.27 -23.01
C LEU A 845 5.31 17.19 -23.87
N ARG A 846 5.23 17.67 -25.12
CA ARG A 846 6.37 17.77 -26.02
C ARG A 846 7.47 18.65 -25.42
N THR A 847 7.11 19.85 -24.98
CA THR A 847 8.05 20.82 -24.41
C THR A 847 8.72 20.26 -23.16
N GLU A 848 7.96 19.63 -22.27
CA GLU A 848 8.49 19.02 -21.05
C GLU A 848 9.49 17.88 -21.33
N PHE A 849 9.25 17.07 -22.37
CA PHE A 849 10.16 15.98 -22.73
C PHE A 849 11.44 16.45 -23.45
N PHE A 850 11.34 17.44 -24.35
CA PHE A 850 12.50 17.89 -25.13
C PHE A 850 13.31 19.02 -24.46
N SER A 851 12.78 19.65 -23.40
CA SER A 851 13.47 20.72 -22.68
C SER A 851 14.54 20.15 -21.75
N VAL A 852 15.78 20.09 -22.24
CA VAL A 852 16.93 19.61 -21.45
C VAL A 852 17.33 20.67 -20.41
N PRO A 853 17.41 20.32 -19.13
CA PRO A 853 17.81 21.25 -18.09
C PRO A 853 19.24 21.79 -18.29
N PRO A 854 19.53 23.05 -17.92
CA PRO A 854 20.83 23.69 -18.18
C PRO A 854 22.05 22.95 -17.61
N LYS A 855 21.93 22.34 -16.42
CA LYS A 855 23.02 21.57 -15.81
C LYS A 855 23.32 20.27 -16.56
N VAL A 856 22.28 19.65 -17.12
CA VAL A 856 22.41 18.40 -17.87
C VAL A 856 22.89 18.71 -19.29
N SER A 857 22.41 19.77 -19.92
CA SER A 857 22.84 20.17 -21.26
C SER A 857 24.31 20.58 -21.35
N ALA A 858 24.91 20.99 -20.23
CA ALA A 858 26.34 21.29 -20.14
C ALA A 858 27.25 20.05 -20.25
N LEU A 859 26.72 18.85 -20.02
CA LEU A 859 27.48 17.59 -20.11
C LEU A 859 27.62 17.15 -21.58
N PRO A 860 28.77 16.57 -21.97
CA PRO A 860 28.91 15.93 -23.27
C PRO A 860 27.85 14.83 -23.46
N GLY A 861 26.96 14.96 -24.44
CA GLY A 861 25.84 14.02 -24.65
C GLY A 861 24.72 14.12 -23.61
N GLY A 862 24.61 15.25 -22.91
CA GLY A 862 23.60 15.47 -21.86
C GLY A 862 22.15 15.37 -22.33
N ASP A 863 21.85 15.70 -23.59
CA ASP A 863 20.50 15.53 -24.16
C ASP A 863 20.09 14.05 -24.23
N VAL A 864 21.05 13.16 -24.54
CA VAL A 864 20.87 11.71 -24.55
C VAL A 864 20.63 11.22 -23.13
N LEU A 865 21.48 11.62 -22.18
CA LEU A 865 21.31 11.28 -20.76
C LEU A 865 19.93 11.70 -20.24
N HIS A 866 19.51 12.95 -20.51
CA HIS A 866 18.20 13.45 -20.11
C HIS A 866 17.07 12.55 -20.62
N SER A 867 17.12 12.16 -21.90
CA SER A 867 16.12 11.29 -22.50
C SER A 867 16.12 9.87 -21.89
N LEU A 868 17.30 9.32 -21.59
CA LEU A 868 17.45 8.00 -20.95
C LEU A 868 16.92 7.97 -19.51
N THR A 869 17.02 9.09 -18.80
CA THR A 869 16.49 9.24 -17.43
C THR A 869 15.03 9.68 -17.37
N ASN A 870 14.39 10.00 -18.51
CA ASN A 870 13.00 10.46 -18.55
C ASN A 870 12.07 9.62 -19.46
N PRO A 871 12.11 8.27 -19.42
CA PRO A 871 11.27 7.42 -20.27
C PRO A 871 9.78 7.51 -19.90
N HIS A 872 9.46 7.83 -18.65
CA HIS A 872 8.08 8.02 -18.20
C HIS A 872 7.38 9.17 -18.94
N ALA A 873 8.02 10.33 -19.07
CA ALA A 873 7.47 11.47 -19.83
C ALA A 873 7.30 11.14 -21.32
N LEU A 874 8.27 10.43 -21.92
CA LEU A 874 8.18 9.95 -23.30
C LEU A 874 6.96 9.04 -23.51
N SER A 875 6.77 8.07 -22.61
CA SER A 875 5.66 7.13 -22.67
C SER A 875 4.31 7.81 -22.50
N LEU A 876 4.18 8.79 -21.59
CA LEU A 876 2.94 9.54 -21.43
C LEU A 876 2.66 10.50 -22.58
N TYR A 877 3.69 11.09 -23.19
CA TYR A 877 3.53 11.85 -24.44
C TYR A 877 3.01 10.95 -25.57
N ARG A 878 3.54 9.72 -25.69
CA ARG A 878 3.07 8.71 -26.63
C ARG A 878 1.63 8.29 -26.34
N ASP A 879 1.30 7.98 -25.09
CA ASP A 879 -0.04 7.55 -24.69
C ASP A 879 -1.09 8.64 -24.94
N ALA A 880 -0.76 9.91 -24.66
CA ALA A 880 -1.62 11.05 -24.99
C ALA A 880 -1.85 11.16 -26.50
N ALA A 881 -0.80 11.08 -27.31
CA ALA A 881 -0.92 11.18 -28.76
C ALA A 881 -1.73 10.02 -29.36
N LEU A 882 -1.59 8.79 -28.83
CA LEU A 882 -2.42 7.67 -29.24
C LEU A 882 -3.88 7.81 -28.82
N ALA A 883 -4.15 8.29 -27.60
CA ALA A 883 -5.52 8.56 -27.16
C ALA A 883 -6.21 9.55 -28.11
N VAL A 884 -5.50 10.60 -28.54
CA VAL A 884 -6.01 11.55 -29.55
C VAL A 884 -6.30 10.84 -30.87
N ARG A 885 -5.36 10.05 -31.39
CA ARG A 885 -5.53 9.31 -32.66
C ARG A 885 -6.66 8.27 -32.61
N GLN A 886 -6.85 7.60 -31.49
CA GLN A 886 -7.93 6.62 -31.31
C GLN A 886 -9.29 7.32 -31.21
N ALA A 887 -9.37 8.44 -30.49
CA ALA A 887 -10.58 9.26 -30.41
C ALA A 887 -10.98 9.84 -31.78
N THR A 888 -10.01 10.34 -32.57
CA THR A 888 -10.29 10.83 -33.92
C THR A 888 -10.72 9.69 -34.85
N SER A 889 -10.08 8.52 -34.74
CA SER A 889 -10.45 7.31 -35.50
C SER A 889 -11.86 6.85 -35.19
N LEU A 890 -12.29 6.87 -33.91
CA LEU A 890 -13.66 6.55 -33.50
C LEU A 890 -14.68 7.48 -34.19
N LEU A 891 -14.44 8.80 -34.17
CA LEU A 891 -15.35 9.77 -34.80
C LEU A 891 -15.40 9.63 -36.33
N ILE A 892 -14.26 9.36 -36.97
CA ILE A 892 -14.19 9.11 -38.41
C ILE A 892 -14.96 7.84 -38.77
N ALA A 893 -14.74 6.74 -38.04
CA ALA A 893 -15.44 5.48 -38.24
C ALA A 893 -16.95 5.67 -38.04
N PHE A 894 -17.35 6.33 -36.95
CA PHE A 894 -18.75 6.67 -36.68
C PHE A 894 -19.38 7.46 -37.83
N ASN A 895 -18.72 8.52 -38.31
CA ASN A 895 -19.23 9.32 -39.43
C ASN A 895 -19.36 8.50 -40.73
N ASN A 896 -18.39 7.63 -41.03
CA ASN A 896 -18.44 6.78 -42.22
C ASN A 896 -19.59 5.77 -42.14
N GLU A 897 -19.84 5.19 -40.97
CA GLU A 897 -20.99 4.33 -40.75
C GLU A 897 -22.32 5.06 -40.91
N GLN A 898 -22.43 6.29 -40.40
CA GLN A 898 -23.64 7.11 -40.59
C GLN A 898 -23.85 7.49 -42.05
N GLN A 899 -22.79 7.80 -42.79
CA GLN A 899 -22.86 8.05 -44.24
C GLN A 899 -23.35 6.82 -45.03
N ALA A 900 -22.90 5.62 -44.63
CA ALA A 900 -23.36 4.38 -45.24
C ALA A 900 -24.83 4.08 -44.94
N ARG A 901 -25.32 4.49 -43.76
CA ARG A 901 -26.71 4.24 -43.30
C ARG A 901 -27.71 5.28 -43.81
N ASP A 902 -27.34 6.56 -43.84
CA ASP A 902 -28.21 7.67 -44.22
C ASP A 902 -27.67 8.44 -45.42
N ARG A 903 -28.22 8.15 -46.60
CA ARG A 903 -27.90 8.84 -47.85
C ARG A 903 -28.34 10.31 -47.88
N THR A 904 -29.24 10.74 -46.97
CA THR A 904 -29.61 12.16 -46.83
C THR A 904 -28.52 12.96 -46.12
N GLY A 905 -27.61 12.26 -45.42
CA GLY A 905 -26.48 12.84 -44.72
C GLY A 905 -26.84 13.67 -43.49
N LYS A 906 -28.09 13.58 -43.00
CA LYS A 906 -28.57 14.28 -41.81
C LYS A 906 -27.98 13.70 -40.53
N LEU A 907 -27.67 12.41 -40.52
CA LEU A 907 -27.05 11.70 -39.39
C LEU A 907 -25.52 11.81 -39.33
N ASN A 908 -24.88 12.49 -40.29
CA ASN A 908 -23.43 12.68 -40.31
C ASN A 908 -22.98 13.67 -39.23
N LEU A 909 -21.68 13.65 -38.91
CA LEU A 909 -21.09 14.67 -38.04
C LEU A 909 -21.06 16.05 -38.72
N HIS A 910 -21.06 17.11 -37.90
CA HIS A 910 -20.94 18.49 -38.38
C HIS A 910 -19.58 18.71 -39.09
N LYS A 911 -19.54 19.59 -40.10
CA LYS A 911 -18.34 19.80 -40.93
C LYS A 911 -17.14 20.31 -40.11
N GLU A 912 -17.38 21.19 -39.16
CA GLU A 912 -16.34 21.73 -38.27
C GLU A 912 -15.79 20.68 -37.31
N VAL A 913 -16.63 19.75 -36.83
CA VAL A 913 -16.17 18.58 -36.06
C VAL A 913 -15.17 17.79 -36.88
N LEU A 914 -15.47 17.50 -38.15
CA LEU A 914 -14.56 16.79 -39.04
C LEU A 914 -13.27 17.58 -39.32
N ALA A 915 -13.32 18.92 -39.36
CA ALA A 915 -12.13 19.75 -39.52
C ALA A 915 -11.22 19.70 -38.29
N GLU A 916 -11.78 19.85 -37.09
CA GLU A 916 -11.02 19.72 -35.83
C GLU A 916 -10.43 18.31 -35.67
N VAL A 917 -11.22 17.27 -35.93
CA VAL A 917 -10.79 15.87 -35.88
C VAL A 917 -9.59 15.60 -36.79
N LYS A 918 -9.60 16.12 -38.02
CA LYS A 918 -8.45 16.00 -38.94
C LYS A 918 -7.22 16.74 -38.41
N GLY A 919 -7.38 17.97 -37.94
CA GLY A 919 -6.26 18.73 -37.38
C GLY A 919 -5.66 18.08 -36.14
N LEU A 920 -6.48 17.44 -35.30
CA LEU A 920 -6.02 16.67 -34.14
C LEU A 920 -5.29 15.39 -34.55
N ASP A 921 -5.79 14.65 -35.54
CA ASP A 921 -5.10 13.45 -36.05
C ASP A 921 -3.73 13.79 -36.67
N GLU A 922 -3.64 14.89 -37.41
CA GLU A 922 -2.35 15.40 -37.92
C GLU A 922 -1.39 15.76 -36.78
N SER A 923 -1.89 16.38 -35.71
CA SER A 923 -1.09 16.76 -34.54
C SER A 923 -0.58 15.53 -33.79
N ALA A 924 -1.43 14.52 -33.60
CA ALA A 924 -1.07 13.24 -33.01
C ALA A 924 -0.04 12.48 -33.87
N GLY A 925 -0.23 12.46 -35.19
CA GLY A 925 0.72 11.84 -36.12
C GLY A 925 2.11 12.47 -36.07
N LYS A 926 2.20 13.81 -36.01
CA LYS A 926 3.47 14.53 -35.84
C LYS A 926 4.15 14.18 -34.50
N ALA A 927 3.38 14.12 -33.42
CA ALA A 927 3.88 13.74 -32.10
C ALA A 927 4.48 12.32 -32.11
N LEU A 928 3.73 11.35 -32.63
CA LEU A 928 4.14 9.93 -32.71
C LEU A 928 5.37 9.73 -33.60
N ALA A 929 5.45 10.45 -34.73
CA ALA A 929 6.62 10.44 -35.60
C ALA A 929 7.86 11.01 -34.89
N GLY A 930 7.71 12.12 -34.16
CA GLY A 930 8.79 12.71 -33.37
C GLY A 930 9.29 11.79 -32.26
N ILE A 931 8.39 11.12 -31.55
CA ILE A 931 8.72 10.11 -30.53
C ILE A 931 9.51 8.96 -31.15
N LYS A 932 9.03 8.39 -32.26
CA LYS A 932 9.70 7.31 -32.98
C LYS A 932 11.09 7.74 -33.47
N GLY A 933 11.23 8.96 -33.97
CA GLY A 933 12.50 9.56 -34.36
C GLY A 933 13.48 9.60 -33.19
N ARG A 934 13.05 10.16 -32.05
CA ARG A 934 13.90 10.25 -30.84
C ARG A 934 14.34 8.87 -30.34
N VAL A 935 13.45 7.88 -30.31
CA VAL A 935 13.82 6.50 -29.93
C VAL A 935 14.88 5.93 -30.88
N GLY A 936 14.79 6.24 -32.18
CA GLY A 936 15.81 5.89 -33.17
C GLY A 936 17.16 6.55 -32.87
N GLU A 937 17.17 7.85 -32.62
CA GLU A 937 18.38 8.62 -32.24
C GLU A 937 19.04 8.04 -30.99
N LEU A 938 18.26 7.71 -29.96
CA LEU A 938 18.79 7.11 -28.72
C LEU A 938 19.41 5.73 -28.98
N ARG A 939 18.81 4.93 -29.85
CA ARG A 939 19.34 3.63 -30.23
C ARG A 939 20.67 3.76 -30.97
N GLU A 940 20.78 4.73 -31.88
CA GLU A 940 22.01 5.01 -32.60
C GLU A 940 23.10 5.55 -31.67
N ALA A 941 22.76 6.49 -30.79
CA ALA A 941 23.67 7.06 -29.81
C ALA A 941 24.23 5.99 -28.87
N LEU A 942 23.37 5.13 -28.32
CA LEU A 942 23.82 4.00 -27.51
C LEU A 942 24.66 3.00 -28.31
N GLY A 943 24.42 2.84 -29.61
CA GLY A 943 25.21 1.99 -30.51
C GLY A 943 26.68 2.43 -30.70
N GLN A 944 27.02 3.67 -30.35
CA GLN A 944 28.38 4.18 -30.42
C GLN A 944 29.26 3.60 -29.29
N GLY A 945 30.58 3.56 -29.48
CA GLY A 945 31.55 3.22 -28.43
C GLY A 945 31.82 4.40 -27.48
N GLY A 946 32.59 4.15 -26.41
CA GLY A 946 33.05 5.18 -25.47
C GLY A 946 32.06 5.55 -24.36
N TRP A 947 30.98 4.79 -24.16
CA TRP A 947 30.02 5.04 -23.08
C TRP A 947 30.60 4.80 -21.68
N LEU A 948 31.50 3.83 -21.53
CA LEU A 948 32.17 3.57 -20.25
C LEU A 948 33.08 4.74 -19.86
N ASP A 949 33.85 5.26 -20.83
CA ASP A 949 34.68 6.45 -20.63
C ASP A 949 33.81 7.66 -20.23
N ARG A 950 32.70 7.89 -20.95
CA ARG A 950 31.74 8.96 -20.59
C ARG A 950 31.14 8.78 -19.21
N MET A 951 30.79 7.54 -18.82
CA MET A 951 30.27 7.26 -17.49
C MET A 951 31.31 7.57 -16.41
N ALA A 952 32.57 7.23 -16.63
CA ALA A 952 33.66 7.58 -15.72
C ALA A 952 33.88 9.11 -15.65
N GLU A 953 33.91 9.80 -16.80
CA GLU A 953 34.02 11.26 -16.90
C GLU A 953 32.85 11.99 -16.23
N TRP A 954 31.62 11.50 -16.42
CA TRP A 954 30.44 12.07 -15.74
C TRP A 954 30.46 11.83 -14.25
N THR A 955 31.00 10.68 -13.80
CA THR A 955 31.01 10.30 -12.39
C THR A 955 32.07 11.09 -11.62
N PHE A 956 33.26 11.29 -12.17
CA PHE A 956 34.39 11.82 -11.42
C PHE A 956 34.88 13.17 -11.95
N GLY A 957 34.85 14.20 -11.10
CA GLY A 957 35.53 15.47 -11.34
C GLY A 957 36.95 15.52 -10.76
N ASP A 958 37.60 16.68 -10.90
CA ASP A 958 38.98 16.92 -10.44
C ASP A 958 39.08 17.33 -8.95
N ASP A 959 38.03 17.13 -8.16
CA ASP A 959 38.03 17.48 -6.74
C ASP A 959 38.42 16.30 -5.83
N LYS A 960 38.95 16.63 -4.65
CA LYS A 960 39.44 15.64 -3.67
C LYS A 960 38.40 14.60 -3.25
N LEU A 961 37.12 14.98 -3.17
CA LEU A 961 36.06 14.03 -2.79
C LEU A 961 35.83 13.04 -3.94
N SER A 962 35.87 13.50 -5.20
CA SER A 962 35.82 12.61 -6.37
C SER A 962 36.98 11.63 -6.42
N GLU A 963 38.21 12.08 -6.14
CA GLU A 963 39.40 11.20 -6.03
C GLU A 963 39.19 10.12 -4.96
N LEU A 964 38.71 10.50 -3.78
CA LEU A 964 38.49 9.56 -2.68
C LEU A 964 37.39 8.54 -3.02
N VAL A 965 36.31 8.94 -3.69
CA VAL A 965 35.27 8.01 -4.17
C VAL A 965 35.89 7.00 -5.13
N ARG A 966 36.71 7.47 -6.08
CA ARG A 966 37.40 6.62 -7.07
C ARG A 966 38.31 5.59 -6.39
N GLU A 967 39.06 5.99 -5.37
CA GLU A 967 39.90 5.08 -4.59
C GLU A 967 39.12 4.04 -3.78
N VAL A 968 37.97 4.40 -3.21
CA VAL A 968 37.14 3.49 -2.42
C VAL A 968 36.42 2.46 -3.29
N VAL A 969 35.95 2.89 -4.46
CA VAL A 969 35.19 2.04 -5.38
C VAL A 969 36.12 1.12 -6.18
N GLY A 970 37.20 1.67 -6.75
CA GLY A 970 38.08 0.97 -7.69
C GLY A 970 37.64 1.12 -9.16
N GLU A 971 38.60 1.19 -10.07
CA GLU A 971 38.33 1.39 -11.51
C GLU A 971 37.55 0.21 -12.13
N ALA A 972 37.84 -1.02 -11.71
CA ALA A 972 37.18 -2.22 -12.23
C ALA A 972 35.69 -2.24 -11.87
N GLU A 973 35.37 -1.85 -10.64
CA GLU A 973 34.00 -1.77 -10.12
C GLU A 973 33.21 -0.63 -10.78
N VAL A 974 33.85 0.50 -11.08
CA VAL A 974 33.25 1.59 -11.89
C VAL A 974 32.91 1.09 -13.29
N GLU A 975 33.83 0.36 -13.93
CA GLU A 975 33.63 -0.18 -15.28
C GLU A 975 32.49 -1.21 -15.30
N GLU A 976 32.48 -2.14 -14.34
CA GLU A 976 31.43 -3.16 -14.21
C GLU A 976 30.05 -2.53 -13.97
N TRP A 977 29.96 -1.60 -13.01
CA TRP A 977 28.72 -0.86 -12.74
C TRP A 977 28.28 -0.04 -13.96
N GLY A 978 29.20 0.70 -14.59
CA GLY A 978 28.94 1.50 -15.78
C GLY A 978 28.44 0.64 -16.94
N SER A 979 29.01 -0.55 -17.12
CA SER A 979 28.54 -1.53 -18.10
C SER A 979 27.11 -1.97 -17.80
N GLY A 980 26.78 -2.29 -16.55
CA GLY A 980 25.42 -2.65 -16.15
C GLY A 980 24.39 -1.54 -16.42
N VAL A 981 24.75 -0.28 -16.13
CA VAL A 981 23.91 0.90 -16.41
C VAL A 981 23.67 1.07 -17.91
N VAL A 982 24.74 1.03 -18.72
CA VAL A 982 24.65 1.21 -20.18
C VAL A 982 23.84 0.09 -20.83
N GLU A 983 24.05 -1.16 -20.42
CA GLU A 983 23.23 -2.28 -20.91
C GLU A 983 21.77 -2.13 -20.49
N SER A 984 21.48 -1.67 -19.28
CA SER A 984 20.09 -1.39 -18.88
C SER A 984 19.42 -0.32 -19.75
N TRP A 985 20.14 0.75 -20.10
CA TRP A 985 19.66 1.76 -21.06
C TRP A 985 19.43 1.18 -22.46
N ARG A 986 20.35 0.36 -22.97
CA ARG A 986 20.17 -0.32 -24.28
C ARG A 986 18.91 -1.18 -24.28
N GLU A 987 18.68 -1.93 -23.21
CA GLU A 987 17.52 -2.77 -23.06
C GLU A 987 16.22 -1.96 -22.96
N GLY A 988 16.23 -0.86 -22.22
CA GLY A 988 15.11 0.09 -22.11
C GLY A 988 14.74 0.69 -23.47
N VAL A 989 15.72 1.24 -24.19
CA VAL A 989 15.52 1.82 -25.53
C VAL A 989 15.08 0.77 -26.54
N LYS A 990 15.64 -0.44 -26.48
CA LYS A 990 15.18 -1.57 -27.31
C LYS A 990 13.71 -1.88 -27.03
N GLY A 991 13.29 -1.90 -25.76
CA GLY A 991 11.91 -2.08 -25.36
C GLY A 991 10.98 -0.98 -25.89
N LEU A 992 11.39 0.28 -25.77
CA LEU A 992 10.66 1.43 -26.33
C LEU A 992 10.53 1.35 -27.85
N GLY A 993 11.55 0.82 -28.55
CA GLY A 993 11.50 0.58 -29.99
C GLY A 993 10.48 -0.48 -30.44
N LEU A 994 9.98 -1.31 -29.52
CA LEU A 994 8.93 -2.32 -29.78
C LEU A 994 7.52 -1.78 -29.53
N VAL A 995 7.40 -0.61 -28.90
CA VAL A 995 6.11 0.01 -28.60
C VAL A 995 5.41 0.44 -29.88
N ARG A 996 4.12 0.18 -29.97
CA ARG A 996 3.27 0.57 -31.11
C ARG A 996 3.10 2.09 -31.16
N MET A 997 3.23 2.65 -32.35
CA MET A 997 2.95 4.07 -32.63
C MET A 997 1.63 4.28 -33.37
N GLU A 998 0.90 3.19 -33.61
CA GLU A 998 -0.36 3.13 -34.36
C GLU A 998 -1.28 2.05 -33.78
#